data_AF-U6M6H5-F1
#
_entry.id   AF-U6M6H5-F1
#
_cell.length_a   1.000
_cell.length_b   1.000
_cell.length_c   1.000
_cell.angle_alpha   90.00
_cell.angle_beta   90.00
_cell.angle_gamma   90.00
#
_symmetry.space_group_name_H-M   'P 1'
#
loop_
_entity.id
_entity.type
_entity.pdbx_description
1 polymer ?
#
loop_
_entity_poly.entity_id
_entity_poly.type
_entity_poly.pdbx_seq_one_letter_code
_entity_poly.pdbx_strand_id
1 'polypeptide(L)'
;MRTLDPEATEKQLEQQQKQQEQRQQQPQPKPGMALKEPEQQQSFVAAFVAAVDEALQLEVPLAAKWSRVPLGLEDEGRLGLLLLQDGREFGGISFGCKKAVSGEVVFNTGMVAYPESLTDPSYSGQILTLTYPLVGNYGVPSPETDALGLPLHLEGTRVHVGALLAADYVPAALTHWRATKSLGSWLEEQQVPALWGLDTRSLTKHLREVGSMLGKVVVLSEEEEKEVEQQLLSESAVAAVASLASRLETYPAVHKALSRCCCRDQMLLLLQQRAQRAARLQAWAAALKAAGDRLPLDDPNSRNLVAEVSPAEPKVFVSPVNPSVRLGAVTDVSATGSPADDAAGRSVTALQSSILLPLRVLLAVPWDYDFSGESYDGLFISNGPGDPTKCDATIRNIAKALKEEKPIFGICLGNQLLALAAGAKTYKMKFGNRGMNQPAIDLRTTRCYITAQNHGFAVDTGSLPSDFAPLFVNANDRSNEGISHRSKPHFAVQFHPEASGGPTDTFFLFGEFIDMLRRQQQQHLSRCLYTIPYQFPCAYRKVLLLGSGGLSIGQAGEFDYSGSQAIKALKEHNVFVVLVNPNIATVQTSKQMAHRVYFVPVTPQFVSEVIEKERPQGVLCSFGGQTALNCVVELHRSGVLKKYDCQVLGTPIETIISTEDRELFAKKLKEIGEEVAPSAAATNAEEAAAAAAAIGYPVLLRAAFALGGLGSGFAEDEASLRRLCADAFAHSSQVFIDRSLKGWKEVEYEVVRDAKDNCVAICNMENLDPLDGKVSACRDRDKDSWRDRDRSADR
;
A
#
# COMPACT_ATOMS: atom_id res chain seq x y z
N MET A 1 11.45 -33.40 -45.65
CA MET A 1 10.35 -33.76 -46.57
C MET A 1 9.78 -35.13 -46.19
N ARG A 2 8.61 -35.15 -45.55
CA ARG A 2 7.66 -36.26 -45.55
C ARG A 2 6.30 -35.59 -45.72
N THR A 3 5.68 -35.79 -46.87
CA THR A 3 4.35 -35.28 -47.20
C THR A 3 3.33 -35.98 -46.30
N LEU A 4 2.66 -35.22 -45.44
CA LEU A 4 1.48 -35.69 -44.70
C LEU A 4 0.30 -35.72 -45.67
N ASP A 5 -0.36 -36.87 -45.75
CA ASP A 5 -1.51 -37.14 -46.61
C ASP A 5 -2.75 -36.40 -46.08
N PRO A 6 -3.30 -35.41 -46.80
CA PRO A 6 -4.45 -34.61 -46.37
C PRO A 6 -5.71 -35.46 -46.10
N GLU A 7 -5.91 -36.55 -46.85
CA GLU A 7 -7.10 -37.40 -46.71
C GLU A 7 -7.10 -38.22 -45.41
N ALA A 8 -5.93 -38.53 -44.85
CA ALA A 8 -5.82 -39.25 -43.58
C ALA A 8 -6.20 -38.36 -42.38
N THR A 9 -5.94 -37.05 -42.49
CA THR A 9 -6.19 -36.07 -41.44
C THR A 9 -7.68 -35.71 -41.39
N GLU A 10 -8.33 -35.60 -42.55
CA GLU A 10 -9.76 -35.31 -42.68
C GLU A 10 -10.62 -36.47 -42.19
N LYS A 11 -10.23 -37.73 -42.48
CA LYS A 11 -10.91 -38.93 -41.95
C LYS A 11 -10.79 -39.08 -40.43
N GLN A 12 -9.69 -38.61 -39.83
CA GLN A 12 -9.53 -38.59 -38.37
C GLN A 12 -10.42 -37.54 -37.70
N LEU A 13 -10.56 -36.36 -38.33
CA LEU A 13 -11.47 -35.29 -37.86
C LEU A 13 -12.94 -35.70 -37.97
N GLU A 14 -13.34 -36.36 -39.07
CA GLU A 14 -14.70 -36.90 -39.21
C GLU A 14 -15.00 -38.03 -38.21
N GLN A 15 -14.01 -38.89 -37.90
CA GLN A 15 -14.17 -39.90 -36.86
C GLN A 15 -14.29 -39.30 -35.46
N GLN A 16 -13.56 -38.23 -35.17
CA GLN A 16 -13.67 -37.52 -33.89
C GLN A 16 -15.01 -36.80 -33.76
N GLN A 17 -15.52 -36.16 -34.82
CA GLN A 17 -16.84 -35.53 -34.82
C GLN A 17 -17.97 -36.55 -34.68
N LYS A 18 -17.91 -37.69 -35.38
CA LYS A 18 -18.90 -38.78 -35.22
C LYS A 18 -18.86 -39.40 -33.82
N GLN A 19 -17.70 -39.51 -33.18
CA GLN A 19 -17.59 -39.94 -31.78
C GLN A 19 -18.12 -38.88 -30.79
N GLN A 20 -18.09 -37.60 -31.14
CA GLN A 20 -18.62 -36.52 -30.32
C GLN A 20 -20.15 -36.44 -30.42
N GLU A 21 -20.71 -36.62 -31.62
CA GLU A 21 -22.16 -36.69 -31.85
C GLU A 21 -22.79 -37.95 -31.24
N GLN A 22 -22.11 -39.11 -31.30
CA GLN A 22 -22.58 -40.33 -30.63
C GLN A 22 -22.56 -40.23 -29.10
N ARG A 23 -21.67 -39.40 -28.50
CA ARG A 23 -21.69 -39.12 -27.05
C ARG A 23 -22.84 -38.21 -26.64
N GLN A 24 -23.34 -37.36 -27.54
CA GLN A 24 -24.47 -36.46 -27.25
C GLN A 24 -25.84 -37.13 -27.39
N GLN A 25 -25.91 -38.33 -27.99
CA GLN A 25 -27.16 -39.06 -28.22
C GLN A 25 -27.35 -40.29 -27.31
N GLN A 26 -26.48 -40.54 -26.33
CA GLN A 26 -26.72 -41.60 -25.35
C GLN A 26 -27.78 -41.18 -24.32
N PRO A 27 -28.82 -42.01 -24.08
CA PRO A 27 -29.83 -41.70 -23.08
C PRO A 27 -29.18 -41.64 -21.70
N GLN A 28 -29.42 -40.55 -20.96
CA GLN A 28 -28.94 -40.41 -19.59
C GLN A 28 -29.41 -41.61 -18.75
N PRO A 29 -28.53 -42.23 -17.95
CA PRO A 29 -28.93 -43.30 -17.06
C PRO A 29 -29.90 -42.74 -16.00
N LYS A 30 -31.00 -43.46 -15.77
CA LYS A 30 -31.95 -43.15 -14.69
C LYS A 30 -31.18 -43.00 -13.36
N PRO A 31 -31.54 -42.03 -12.50
CA PRO A 31 -30.82 -41.84 -11.25
C PRO A 31 -31.14 -42.99 -10.30
N GLY A 32 -30.19 -43.90 -10.14
CA GLY A 32 -30.30 -45.08 -9.30
C GLY A 32 -28.93 -45.61 -8.88
N MET A 33 -28.52 -45.21 -7.68
CA MET A 33 -27.57 -45.84 -6.74
C MET A 33 -26.05 -45.84 -7.02
N ALA A 34 -25.34 -45.21 -6.06
CA ALA A 34 -23.90 -45.23 -5.70
C ALA A 34 -22.94 -44.40 -6.57
N LEU A 35 -22.14 -43.42 -6.10
CA LEU A 35 -21.64 -43.02 -4.76
C LEU A 35 -21.80 -41.50 -4.57
N LYS A 36 -22.47 -41.05 -3.50
CA LYS A 36 -22.85 -39.64 -3.25
C LYS A 36 -22.44 -39.11 -1.87
N GLU A 37 -21.50 -39.76 -1.20
CA GLU A 37 -21.32 -39.55 0.25
C GLU A 37 -20.48 -38.32 0.66
N PRO A 38 -19.39 -37.91 0.00
CA PRO A 38 -18.53 -36.82 0.52
C PRO A 38 -19.15 -35.42 0.40
N GLU A 39 -19.72 -35.06 -0.77
CA GLU A 39 -20.28 -33.73 -1.01
C GLU A 39 -21.61 -33.48 -0.27
N GLN A 40 -22.43 -34.52 -0.10
CA GLN A 40 -23.67 -34.41 0.67
C GLN A 40 -23.41 -34.31 2.18
N GLN A 41 -22.38 -34.98 2.70
CA GLN A 41 -21.96 -34.86 4.10
C GLN A 41 -21.42 -33.46 4.41
N GLN A 42 -20.57 -32.87 3.57
CA GLN A 42 -20.08 -31.49 3.76
C GLN A 42 -21.22 -30.46 3.74
N SER A 43 -22.17 -30.60 2.82
CA SER A 43 -23.35 -29.73 2.75
C SER A 43 -24.26 -29.85 3.98
N PHE A 44 -24.40 -31.06 4.54
CA PHE A 44 -25.19 -31.30 5.75
C PHE A 44 -24.53 -30.74 7.01
N VAL A 45 -23.22 -30.97 7.20
CA VAL A 45 -22.48 -30.44 8.35
C VAL A 45 -22.50 -28.91 8.35
N ALA A 46 -22.33 -28.26 7.20
CA ALA A 46 -22.44 -26.81 7.07
C ALA A 46 -23.83 -26.29 7.46
N ALA A 47 -24.90 -26.97 7.06
CA ALA A 47 -26.27 -26.61 7.42
C ALA A 47 -26.56 -26.81 8.92
N PHE A 48 -26.04 -27.89 9.52
CA PHE A 48 -26.13 -28.12 10.96
C PHE A 48 -25.39 -27.03 11.74
N VAL A 49 -24.15 -26.72 11.33
CA VAL A 49 -23.35 -25.63 11.88
C VAL A 49 -24.09 -24.30 11.85
N ALA A 50 -24.69 -23.94 10.70
CA ALA A 50 -25.46 -22.71 10.56
C ALA A 50 -26.68 -22.67 11.51
N ALA A 51 -27.40 -23.79 11.65
CA ALA A 51 -28.53 -23.90 12.58
C ALA A 51 -28.12 -23.76 14.05
N VAL A 52 -26.97 -24.35 14.42
CA VAL A 52 -26.40 -24.19 15.77
C VAL A 52 -25.96 -22.74 16.01
N ASP A 53 -25.35 -22.09 15.02
CA ASP A 53 -24.92 -20.69 15.13
C ASP A 53 -26.10 -19.71 15.22
N GLU A 54 -27.23 -20.01 14.61
CA GLU A 54 -28.48 -19.26 14.78
C GLU A 54 -29.05 -19.45 16.19
N ALA A 55 -29.07 -20.69 16.71
CA ALA A 55 -29.51 -20.96 18.08
C ALA A 55 -28.60 -20.30 19.13
N LEU A 56 -27.28 -20.32 18.92
CA LEU A 56 -26.30 -19.65 19.78
C LEU A 56 -26.50 -18.12 19.81
N GLN A 57 -26.92 -17.50 18.71
CA GLN A 57 -27.25 -16.06 18.69
C GLN A 57 -28.42 -15.71 19.61
N LEU A 58 -29.33 -16.65 19.85
CA LEU A 58 -30.50 -16.46 20.71
C LEU A 58 -30.16 -16.76 22.19
N GLU A 59 -29.43 -17.85 22.45
CA GLU A 59 -29.08 -18.26 23.83
C GLU A 59 -27.94 -17.42 24.45
N VAL A 60 -26.91 -17.11 23.66
CA VAL A 60 -25.66 -16.48 24.14
C VAL A 60 -25.19 -15.40 23.15
N PRO A 61 -25.98 -14.32 22.97
CA PRO A 61 -25.76 -13.33 21.91
C PRO A 61 -24.37 -12.68 21.93
N LEU A 62 -23.79 -12.47 23.13
CA LEU A 62 -22.45 -11.91 23.28
C LEU A 62 -21.35 -12.85 22.75
N ALA A 63 -21.42 -14.13 23.10
CA ALA A 63 -20.49 -15.15 22.60
C ALA A 63 -20.67 -15.38 21.10
N ALA A 64 -21.92 -15.37 20.61
CA ALA A 64 -22.23 -15.53 19.20
C ALA A 64 -21.77 -14.33 18.34
N LYS A 65 -21.76 -13.11 18.92
CA LYS A 65 -21.19 -11.92 18.28
C LYS A 65 -19.68 -12.08 18.04
N TRP A 66 -18.98 -12.77 18.93
CA TRP A 66 -17.52 -12.96 18.88
C TRP A 66 -17.10 -14.31 18.27
N SER A 67 -18.04 -15.20 17.97
CA SER A 67 -17.74 -16.49 17.32
C SER A 67 -17.62 -16.39 15.80
N ARG A 68 -18.06 -15.27 15.19
CA ARG A 68 -17.98 -15.06 13.74
C ARG A 68 -16.52 -14.80 13.32
N VAL A 69 -15.98 -15.79 12.60
CA VAL A 69 -14.73 -15.80 11.81
C VAL A 69 -14.48 -14.44 11.12
N PRO A 70 -13.23 -13.96 11.02
CA PRO A 70 -12.00 -14.76 11.00
C PRO A 70 -11.24 -14.79 12.33
N LEU A 71 -11.93 -14.91 13.45
CA LEU A 71 -11.30 -15.43 14.66
C LEU A 71 -11.14 -16.96 14.51
N GLY A 72 -10.16 -17.39 13.73
CA GLY A 72 -9.66 -18.77 13.62
C GLY A 72 -9.17 -19.33 14.96
N LEU A 73 -10.07 -19.41 15.93
CA LEU A 73 -9.88 -19.90 17.30
C LEU A 73 -9.89 -21.44 17.30
N GLU A 74 -9.08 -22.04 16.44
CA GLU A 74 -8.46 -23.32 16.80
C GLU A 74 -7.27 -23.07 17.73
N ASP A 75 -6.69 -21.86 17.68
CA ASP A 75 -5.67 -21.43 18.63
C ASP A 75 -6.25 -20.99 19.98
N GLU A 76 -5.57 -21.41 21.04
CA GLU A 76 -5.73 -21.02 22.44
C GLU A 76 -5.35 -19.53 22.69
N GLY A 77 -5.69 -18.64 21.77
CA GLY A 77 -5.35 -17.22 21.83
C GLY A 77 -6.04 -16.48 22.97
N ARG A 78 -5.29 -15.59 23.62
CA ARG A 78 -5.76 -14.71 24.70
C ARG A 78 -6.66 -13.63 24.10
N LEU A 79 -7.94 -13.60 24.49
CA LEU A 79 -8.92 -12.67 23.92
C LEU A 79 -8.70 -11.24 24.39
N GLY A 80 -9.03 -10.27 23.54
CA GLY A 80 -9.04 -8.87 23.88
C GLY A 80 -10.24 -8.13 23.29
N LEU A 81 -10.47 -6.92 23.79
CA LEU A 81 -11.67 -6.14 23.49
C LEU A 81 -11.31 -4.66 23.28
N LEU A 82 -11.71 -4.11 22.14
CA LEU A 82 -11.80 -2.67 21.94
C LEU A 82 -13.20 -2.20 22.34
N LEU A 83 -13.28 -1.29 23.30
CA LEU A 83 -14.49 -0.58 23.70
C LEU A 83 -14.40 0.89 23.28
N LEU A 84 -15.35 1.36 22.48
CA LEU A 84 -15.45 2.77 22.09
C LEU A 84 -16.33 3.55 23.06
N GLN A 85 -16.10 4.87 23.16
CA GLN A 85 -16.90 5.75 24.04
C GLN A 85 -18.41 5.75 23.72
N ASP A 86 -18.79 5.39 22.50
CA ASP A 86 -20.19 5.30 22.06
C ASP A 86 -20.83 3.93 22.33
N GLY A 87 -20.12 3.05 23.04
CA GLY A 87 -20.59 1.71 23.43
C GLY A 87 -20.36 0.62 22.39
N ARG A 88 -19.75 0.92 21.24
CA ARG A 88 -19.38 -0.12 20.27
C ARG A 88 -18.22 -0.97 20.78
N GLU A 89 -18.24 -2.23 20.37
CA GLU A 89 -17.29 -3.25 20.83
C GLU A 89 -16.74 -4.03 19.65
N PHE A 90 -15.42 -4.24 19.63
CA PHE A 90 -14.74 -5.08 18.65
C PHE A 90 -13.88 -6.10 19.41
N GLY A 91 -14.19 -7.39 19.26
CA GLY A 91 -13.39 -8.47 19.83
C GLY A 91 -12.20 -8.78 18.93
N GLY A 92 -11.09 -9.19 19.54
CA GLY A 92 -9.87 -9.58 18.84
C GLY A 92 -9.03 -10.56 19.67
N ILE A 93 -7.90 -10.96 19.11
CA ILE A 93 -6.89 -11.80 19.77
C ILE A 93 -5.70 -10.91 20.14
N SER A 94 -5.27 -11.00 21.39
CA SER A 94 -4.10 -10.29 21.89
C SER A 94 -2.80 -10.88 21.34
N PHE A 95 -1.90 -10.05 20.85
CA PHE A 95 -0.56 -10.45 20.37
C PHE A 95 0.58 -9.54 20.84
N GLY A 96 0.29 -8.56 21.71
CA GLY A 96 1.26 -7.68 22.35
C GLY A 96 1.21 -7.77 23.87
N CYS A 97 1.61 -6.69 24.55
CA CYS A 97 1.61 -6.63 26.01
C CYS A 97 0.21 -6.83 26.63
N LYS A 98 0.17 -7.51 27.78
CA LYS A 98 -1.04 -7.80 28.55
C LYS A 98 -1.43 -6.68 29.50
N LYS A 99 -1.57 -5.47 28.95
CA LYS A 99 -1.92 -4.28 29.72
C LYS A 99 -3.08 -3.56 29.06
N ALA A 100 -4.15 -3.35 29.81
CA ALA A 100 -5.27 -2.55 29.32
C ALA A 100 -4.88 -1.05 29.25
N VAL A 101 -5.32 -0.36 28.20
CA VAL A 101 -4.99 1.05 27.94
C VAL A 101 -6.20 1.80 27.38
N SER A 102 -6.23 3.12 27.61
CA SER A 102 -7.22 4.03 27.02
C SER A 102 -6.50 5.12 26.22
N GLY A 103 -7.18 5.65 25.21
CA GLY A 103 -6.67 6.74 24.39
C GLY A 103 -7.63 7.11 23.27
N GLU A 104 -7.18 8.03 22.40
CA GLU A 104 -7.92 8.39 21.19
C GLU A 104 -7.73 7.32 20.12
N VAL A 105 -8.82 6.71 19.64
CA VAL A 105 -8.80 5.72 18.56
C VAL A 105 -8.74 6.44 17.22
N VAL A 106 -7.68 6.14 16.46
CA VAL A 106 -7.39 6.72 15.16
C VAL A 106 -7.16 5.61 14.13
N PHE A 107 -7.16 5.96 12.85
CA PHE A 107 -6.78 5.04 11.79
C PHE A 107 -5.75 5.69 10.86
N ASN A 108 -4.88 4.89 10.24
CA ASN A 108 -3.94 5.33 9.21
C ASN A 108 -4.07 4.45 7.96
N THR A 109 -4.10 5.09 6.78
CA THR A 109 -4.25 4.43 5.48
C THR A 109 -2.97 3.93 4.83
N GLY A 110 -1.81 4.14 5.47
CA GLY A 110 -0.53 3.60 5.06
C GLY A 110 -0.57 2.07 5.00
N MET A 111 -0.02 1.53 3.90
CA MET A 111 -0.02 0.09 3.63
C MET A 111 1.25 -0.62 4.09
N VAL A 112 2.30 0.16 4.32
CA VAL A 112 3.64 -0.30 4.70
C VAL A 112 4.14 0.55 5.87
N ALA A 113 5.36 0.27 6.31
CA ALA A 113 6.07 1.02 7.33
C ALA A 113 5.33 1.09 8.69
N TYR A 114 4.76 -0.04 9.13
CA TYR A 114 4.25 -0.15 10.50
C TYR A 114 5.34 0.08 11.57
N PRO A 115 6.61 -0.37 11.45
CA PRO A 115 7.63 -0.07 12.47
C PRO A 115 7.90 1.44 12.63
N GLU A 116 8.01 2.15 11.50
CA GLU A 116 8.20 3.60 11.43
C GLU A 116 6.97 4.31 11.99
N SER A 117 5.77 3.92 11.57
CA SER A 117 4.51 4.47 12.10
C SER A 117 4.36 4.27 13.61
N LEU A 118 4.76 3.11 14.15
CA LEU A 118 4.69 2.82 15.58
C LEU A 118 5.67 3.65 16.40
N THR A 119 6.77 4.10 15.78
CA THR A 119 7.81 4.92 16.40
C THR A 119 7.64 6.41 16.12
N ASP A 120 6.58 6.82 15.40
CA ASP A 120 6.20 8.22 15.20
C ASP A 120 5.61 8.83 16.50
N PRO A 121 6.24 9.86 17.09
CA PRO A 121 5.78 10.51 18.31
C PRO A 121 4.38 11.13 18.21
N SER A 122 3.90 11.43 17.01
CA SER A 122 2.60 12.04 16.76
C SER A 122 1.42 11.14 17.16
N TYR A 123 1.68 9.83 17.36
CA TYR A 123 0.73 8.86 17.90
C TYR A 123 0.72 8.73 19.43
N SER A 124 1.51 9.53 20.16
CA SER A 124 1.53 9.44 21.63
C SER A 124 0.12 9.55 22.23
N GLY A 125 -0.27 8.59 23.06
CA GLY A 125 -1.61 8.51 23.66
C GLY A 125 -2.73 8.02 22.74
N GLN A 126 -2.44 7.63 21.50
CA GLN A 126 -3.44 7.18 20.52
C GLN A 126 -3.46 5.65 20.38
N ILE A 127 -4.63 5.10 20.13
CA ILE A 127 -4.84 3.70 19.74
C ILE A 127 -4.87 3.65 18.20
N LEU A 128 -3.84 3.07 17.60
CA LEU A 128 -3.66 3.07 16.15
C LEU A 128 -4.36 1.88 15.48
N THR A 129 -5.28 2.17 14.58
CA THR A 129 -5.90 1.18 13.68
C THR A 129 -5.22 1.21 12.33
N LEU A 130 -4.60 0.09 11.92
CA LEU A 130 -4.08 -0.06 10.56
C LEU A 130 -5.20 -0.50 9.62
N THR A 131 -5.36 0.22 8.50
CA THR A 131 -6.37 -0.18 7.51
C THR A 131 -5.88 -1.29 6.59
N TYR A 132 -4.57 -1.42 6.42
CA TYR A 132 -4.01 -2.52 5.65
C TYR A 132 -4.13 -3.82 6.45
N PRO A 133 -4.72 -4.89 5.87
CA PRO A 133 -5.17 -6.01 6.66
C PRO A 133 -4.03 -6.89 7.18
N LEU A 134 -2.96 -7.07 6.41
CA LEU A 134 -1.86 -7.99 6.73
C LEU A 134 -0.72 -7.25 7.43
N VAL A 135 -0.49 -7.54 8.72
CA VAL A 135 0.52 -6.85 9.53
C VAL A 135 1.51 -7.87 10.12
N GLY A 136 2.79 -7.46 10.27
CA GLY A 136 3.86 -8.30 10.83
C GLY A 136 4.64 -9.13 9.81
N ASN A 137 4.25 -9.06 8.53
CA ASN A 137 4.82 -9.83 7.41
C ASN A 137 6.33 -9.61 7.17
N TYR A 138 6.91 -8.50 7.62
CA TYR A 138 8.35 -8.22 7.50
C TYR A 138 9.06 -8.00 8.84
N GLY A 139 8.44 -8.42 9.95
CA GLY A 139 8.99 -8.32 11.31
C GLY A 139 9.37 -6.90 11.72
N VAL A 140 10.37 -6.77 12.60
CA VAL A 140 10.91 -5.49 13.08
C VAL A 140 12.41 -5.44 12.75
N PRO A 141 12.91 -4.35 12.15
CA PRO A 141 14.31 -4.23 11.78
C PRO A 141 15.25 -4.19 12.99
N SER A 142 16.56 -4.33 12.75
CA SER A 142 17.57 -4.18 13.80
C SER A 142 17.58 -2.76 14.40
N PRO A 143 17.92 -2.59 15.68
CA PRO A 143 18.10 -1.28 16.31
C PRO A 143 19.46 -0.64 15.94
N GLU A 144 19.98 -0.93 14.75
CA GLU A 144 21.23 -0.36 14.25
C GLU A 144 21.14 1.16 14.19
N THR A 145 22.27 1.82 14.42
CA THR A 145 22.35 3.28 14.44
C THR A 145 23.36 3.79 13.41
N ASP A 146 23.10 4.97 12.85
CA ASP A 146 24.00 5.67 11.96
C ASP A 146 25.20 6.30 12.69
N ALA A 147 26.03 7.05 11.95
CA ALA A 147 27.21 7.73 12.48
C ALA A 147 26.89 8.83 13.53
N LEU A 148 25.63 9.28 13.60
CA LEU A 148 25.13 10.26 14.57
C LEU A 148 24.50 9.57 15.79
N GLY A 149 24.48 8.23 15.80
CA GLY A 149 23.80 7.42 16.79
C GLY A 149 22.30 7.38 16.59
N LEU A 150 21.73 7.84 15.48
CA LEU A 150 20.29 7.79 15.26
C LEU A 150 19.89 6.41 14.70
N PRO A 151 18.71 5.84 15.04
CA PRO A 151 18.29 4.57 14.47
C PRO A 151 18.31 4.60 12.93
N LEU A 152 18.75 3.53 12.27
CA LEU A 152 18.89 3.51 10.82
C LEU A 152 17.57 3.18 10.10
N HIS A 153 16.64 2.51 10.79
CA HIS A 153 15.48 1.86 10.20
C HIS A 153 14.15 2.14 10.94
N LEU A 154 14.17 3.01 11.95
CA LEU A 154 13.01 3.33 12.79
C LEU A 154 12.94 4.84 13.00
N GLU A 155 11.77 5.39 13.30
CA GLU A 155 11.61 6.83 13.58
C GLU A 155 12.09 7.24 14.97
N GLY A 156 12.27 6.25 15.84
CA GLY A 156 12.75 6.41 17.21
C GLY A 156 13.04 5.07 17.84
N THR A 157 13.54 5.10 19.07
CA THR A 157 13.85 3.87 19.84
C THR A 157 12.67 3.30 20.59
N ARG A 158 11.58 4.07 20.72
CA ARG A 158 10.39 3.75 21.51
C ARG A 158 9.15 3.67 20.62
N VAL A 159 8.25 2.74 20.93
CA VAL A 159 6.89 2.74 20.38
C VAL A 159 6.04 3.80 21.09
N HIS A 160 5.41 4.67 20.30
CA HIS A 160 4.63 5.81 20.80
C HIS A 160 3.12 5.55 20.85
N VAL A 161 2.61 4.62 20.03
CA VAL A 161 1.19 4.25 20.11
C VAL A 161 0.84 3.67 21.48
N GLY A 162 -0.35 3.98 21.98
CA GLY A 162 -0.89 3.38 23.19
C GLY A 162 -1.31 1.92 22.98
N ALA A 163 -1.85 1.61 21.79
CA ALA A 163 -2.15 0.24 21.37
C ALA A 163 -2.18 0.13 19.84
N LEU A 164 -2.02 -1.09 19.33
CA LEU A 164 -2.13 -1.41 17.90
C LEU A 164 -3.35 -2.30 17.61
N LEU A 165 -4.11 -1.96 16.57
CA LEU A 165 -5.25 -2.73 16.08
C LEU A 165 -5.02 -3.13 14.62
N ALA A 166 -5.12 -4.43 14.34
CA ALA A 166 -4.94 -5.02 13.01
C ALA A 166 -6.12 -5.92 12.63
N ALA A 167 -6.32 -6.13 11.32
CA ALA A 167 -7.28 -7.12 10.84
C ALA A 167 -6.70 -8.53 10.92
N ASP A 168 -5.46 -8.68 10.47
CA ASP A 168 -4.72 -9.94 10.47
C ASP A 168 -3.27 -9.72 10.95
N TYR A 169 -2.70 -10.73 11.60
CA TYR A 169 -1.34 -10.69 12.14
C TYR A 169 -0.59 -11.95 11.74
N VAL A 170 0.61 -11.77 11.17
CA VAL A 170 1.51 -12.86 10.78
C VAL A 170 2.59 -13.03 11.85
N PRO A 171 2.53 -14.07 12.72
CA PRO A 171 3.50 -14.24 13.81
C PRO A 171 4.83 -14.82 13.34
N ALA A 172 4.81 -15.59 12.24
CA ALA A 172 5.84 -16.57 11.90
C ALA A 172 6.95 -16.08 10.95
N ALA A 173 6.95 -14.83 10.52
CA ALA A 173 7.75 -14.43 9.36
C ALA A 173 8.87 -13.43 9.69
N LEU A 174 10.05 -13.95 10.08
CA LEU A 174 11.33 -13.28 9.81
C LEU A 174 11.73 -13.48 8.34
N THR A 175 10.81 -13.25 7.39
CA THR A 175 11.03 -13.47 5.95
C THR A 175 11.64 -12.26 5.26
N HIS A 176 11.83 -11.16 6.00
CA HIS A 176 12.52 -9.98 5.52
C HIS A 176 13.97 -9.98 6.02
N TRP A 177 14.92 -9.68 5.13
CA TRP A 177 16.37 -9.78 5.41
C TRP A 177 16.87 -8.84 6.52
N ARG A 178 16.11 -7.79 6.85
CA ARG A 178 16.40 -6.89 8.00
C ARG A 178 15.71 -7.31 9.30
N ALA A 179 14.76 -8.24 9.27
CA ALA A 179 13.95 -8.56 10.43
C ALA A 179 14.79 -9.25 11.50
N THR A 180 14.75 -8.72 12.73
CA THR A 180 15.43 -9.31 13.90
C THR A 180 14.46 -9.88 14.93
N LYS A 181 13.22 -9.35 14.96
CA LYS A 181 12.16 -9.77 15.88
C LYS A 181 10.81 -9.86 15.18
N SER A 182 9.89 -10.64 15.76
CA SER A 182 8.47 -10.55 15.42
C SER A 182 7.89 -9.23 15.94
N LEU A 183 6.83 -8.75 15.30
CA LEU A 183 6.13 -7.55 15.76
C LEU A 183 5.53 -7.75 17.17
N GLY A 184 4.91 -8.89 17.45
CA GLY A 184 4.33 -9.19 18.76
C GLY A 184 5.35 -9.17 19.89
N SER A 185 6.50 -9.84 19.72
CA SER A 185 7.57 -9.84 20.72
C SER A 185 8.12 -8.43 20.98
N TRP A 186 8.26 -7.62 19.93
CA TRP A 186 8.70 -6.23 20.09
C TRP A 186 7.67 -5.38 20.86
N LEU A 187 6.37 -5.55 20.59
CA LEU A 187 5.31 -4.85 21.32
C LEU A 187 5.21 -5.29 22.79
N GLU A 188 5.45 -6.57 23.09
CA GLU A 188 5.59 -7.05 24.48
C GLU A 188 6.76 -6.39 25.21
N GLU A 189 7.95 -6.33 24.58
CA GLU A 189 9.12 -5.65 25.13
C GLU A 189 8.87 -4.16 25.39
N GLN A 190 8.16 -3.49 24.46
CA GLN A 190 7.81 -2.07 24.55
C GLN A 190 6.59 -1.80 25.43
N GLN A 191 6.01 -2.85 26.04
CA GLN A 191 4.84 -2.76 26.92
C GLN A 191 3.59 -2.16 26.23
N VAL A 192 3.40 -2.47 24.95
CA VAL A 192 2.29 -1.99 24.12
C VAL A 192 1.31 -3.13 23.82
N PRO A 193 0.04 -3.02 24.24
CA PRO A 193 -0.99 -3.98 23.89
C PRO A 193 -1.36 -3.91 22.40
N ALA A 194 -1.73 -5.05 21.83
CA ALA A 194 -2.15 -5.11 20.45
C ALA A 194 -3.18 -6.20 20.21
N LEU A 195 -4.17 -5.91 19.36
CA LEU A 195 -5.24 -6.84 18.99
C LEU A 195 -5.29 -7.06 17.48
N TRP A 196 -5.47 -8.31 17.06
CA TRP A 196 -5.75 -8.68 15.67
C TRP A 196 -7.07 -9.46 15.54
N GLY A 197 -7.55 -9.69 14.31
CA GLY A 197 -8.86 -10.31 14.06
C GLY A 197 -10.02 -9.31 14.12
N LEU A 198 -9.74 -8.01 14.16
CA LEU A 198 -10.76 -6.95 14.17
C LEU A 198 -11.21 -6.62 12.75
N ASP A 199 -12.50 -6.28 12.57
CA ASP A 199 -12.96 -5.61 11.36
C ASP A 199 -12.52 -4.13 11.37
N THR A 200 -11.24 -3.90 11.08
CA THR A 200 -10.64 -2.56 11.02
C THR A 200 -11.30 -1.67 9.97
N ARG A 201 -11.92 -2.26 8.93
CA ARG A 201 -12.69 -1.52 7.92
C ARG A 201 -13.98 -0.97 8.50
N SER A 202 -14.74 -1.77 9.25
CA SER A 202 -15.96 -1.32 9.93
C SER A 202 -15.64 -0.25 10.97
N LEU A 203 -14.57 -0.43 11.75
CA LEU A 203 -14.06 0.58 12.68
C LEU A 203 -13.69 1.88 11.96
N THR A 204 -12.92 1.81 10.88
CA THR A 204 -12.49 2.98 10.10
C THR A 204 -13.69 3.73 9.51
N LYS A 205 -14.67 3.03 8.94
CA LYS A 205 -15.91 3.65 8.44
C LYS A 205 -16.63 4.41 9.54
N HIS A 206 -16.74 3.79 10.72
CA HIS A 206 -17.37 4.40 11.88
C HIS A 206 -16.64 5.68 12.31
N LEU A 207 -15.33 5.62 12.53
CA LEU A 207 -14.51 6.80 12.89
C LEU A 207 -14.59 7.91 11.84
N ARG A 208 -14.71 7.59 10.55
CA ARG A 208 -14.91 8.59 9.49
C ARG A 208 -16.30 9.24 9.56
N GLU A 209 -17.32 8.49 9.94
CA GLU A 209 -18.72 8.96 10.05
C GLU A 209 -18.94 9.85 11.26
N VAL A 210 -18.36 9.54 12.42
CA VAL A 210 -18.63 10.28 13.67
C VAL A 210 -17.43 11.10 14.16
N GLY A 211 -16.22 10.79 13.72
CA GLY A 211 -14.97 11.38 14.15
C GLY A 211 -14.10 10.42 14.97
N SER A 212 -12.82 10.78 15.16
CA SER A 212 -11.98 10.10 16.13
C SER A 212 -12.55 10.27 17.53
N MET A 213 -12.36 9.27 18.38
CA MET A 213 -13.04 9.20 19.67
C MET A 213 -12.23 8.43 20.68
N LEU A 214 -12.59 8.54 21.96
CA LEU A 214 -11.94 7.77 23.01
C LEU A 214 -12.34 6.30 22.92
N GLY A 215 -11.39 5.45 23.28
CA GLY A 215 -11.61 4.02 23.42
C GLY A 215 -10.69 3.41 24.44
N LYS A 216 -10.91 2.12 24.69
CA LYS A 216 -10.14 1.28 25.59
C LYS A 216 -9.79 -0.02 24.88
N VAL A 217 -8.51 -0.38 24.87
CA VAL A 217 -8.06 -1.72 24.53
C VAL A 217 -7.92 -2.48 25.84
N VAL A 218 -8.74 -3.49 26.02
CA VAL A 218 -8.81 -4.30 27.22
C VAL A 218 -8.28 -5.69 26.91
N VAL A 219 -7.26 -6.09 27.65
CA VAL A 219 -6.68 -7.43 27.68
C VAL A 219 -6.56 -7.83 29.14
N LEU A 220 -6.77 -9.10 29.44
CA LEU A 220 -6.66 -9.60 30.82
C LEU A 220 -5.19 -9.74 31.22
N SER A 221 -4.89 -9.49 32.50
CA SER A 221 -3.57 -9.81 33.06
C SER A 221 -3.35 -11.33 33.15
N GLU A 222 -2.13 -11.78 33.41
CA GLU A 222 -1.87 -13.22 33.60
C GLU A 222 -2.65 -13.82 34.77
N GLU A 223 -2.89 -13.04 35.82
CA GLU A 223 -3.68 -13.44 36.97
C GLU A 223 -5.17 -13.54 36.61
N GLU A 224 -5.71 -12.54 35.92
CA GLU A 224 -7.12 -12.53 35.49
C GLU A 224 -7.42 -13.64 34.49
N GLU A 225 -6.49 -13.97 33.59
CA GLU A 225 -6.63 -15.13 32.71
C GLU A 225 -6.71 -16.45 33.50
N LYS A 226 -5.83 -16.63 34.49
CA LYS A 226 -5.84 -17.83 35.35
C LYS A 226 -7.15 -17.96 36.13
N GLU A 227 -7.72 -16.84 36.60
CA GLU A 227 -9.01 -16.82 37.28
C GLU A 227 -10.14 -17.29 36.35
N VAL A 228 -10.17 -16.81 35.11
CA VAL A 228 -11.17 -17.23 34.11
C VAL A 228 -11.00 -18.70 33.74
N GLU A 229 -9.76 -19.18 33.58
CA GLU A 229 -9.46 -20.59 33.32
C GLU A 229 -9.91 -21.50 34.46
N GLN A 230 -9.61 -21.12 35.71
CA GLN A 230 -10.08 -21.85 36.89
C GLN A 230 -11.61 -21.87 36.99
N GLN A 231 -12.26 -20.75 36.67
CA GLN A 231 -13.72 -20.68 36.62
C GLN A 231 -14.30 -21.65 35.57
N LEU A 232 -13.68 -21.74 34.39
CA LEU A 232 -14.11 -22.65 33.32
C LEU A 232 -13.93 -24.13 33.65
N LEU A 233 -13.00 -24.47 34.54
CA LEU A 233 -12.78 -25.84 35.04
C LEU A 233 -13.69 -26.22 36.21
N SER A 234 -14.48 -25.28 36.75
CA SER A 234 -15.38 -25.56 37.88
C SER A 234 -16.53 -26.50 37.48
N GLU A 235 -17.00 -27.31 38.42
CA GLU A 235 -18.16 -28.21 38.21
C GLU A 235 -19.41 -27.45 37.73
N SER A 236 -19.60 -26.22 38.23
CA SER A 236 -20.69 -25.34 37.83
C SER A 236 -20.58 -24.93 36.36
N ALA A 237 -19.38 -24.66 35.85
CA ALA A 237 -19.17 -24.30 34.44
C ALA A 237 -19.40 -25.50 33.52
N VAL A 238 -18.94 -26.69 33.91
CA VAL A 238 -19.20 -27.94 33.18
C VAL A 238 -20.70 -28.23 33.10
N ALA A 239 -21.43 -28.07 34.20
CA ALA A 239 -22.88 -28.22 34.23
C ALA A 239 -23.60 -27.18 33.34
N ALA A 240 -23.12 -25.94 33.31
CA ALA A 240 -23.67 -24.88 32.46
C ALA A 240 -23.48 -25.18 30.96
N VAL A 241 -22.33 -25.72 30.56
CA VAL A 241 -22.08 -26.16 29.18
C VAL A 241 -23.03 -27.29 28.77
N ALA A 242 -23.18 -28.30 29.62
CA ALA A 242 -24.11 -29.41 29.36
C ALA A 242 -25.56 -28.91 29.24
N SER A 243 -25.96 -27.96 30.10
CA SER A 243 -27.26 -27.31 30.05
C SER A 243 -27.47 -26.51 28.76
N LEU A 244 -26.46 -25.75 28.31
CA LEU A 244 -26.51 -25.00 27.06
C LEU A 244 -26.65 -25.94 25.85
N ALA A 245 -25.82 -27.00 25.79
CA ALA A 245 -25.91 -27.99 24.72
C ALA A 245 -27.32 -28.60 24.64
N SER A 246 -27.88 -29.01 25.78
CA SER A 246 -29.25 -29.54 25.84
C SER A 246 -30.30 -28.55 25.35
N ARG A 247 -30.19 -27.26 25.68
CA ARG A 247 -31.11 -26.24 25.15
C ARG A 247 -30.96 -26.06 23.64
N LEU A 248 -29.73 -26.01 23.12
CA LEU A 248 -29.46 -25.89 21.68
C LEU A 248 -30.07 -27.06 20.89
N GLU A 249 -30.07 -28.28 21.44
CA GLU A 249 -30.72 -29.46 20.83
C GLU A 249 -32.23 -29.27 20.62
N THR A 250 -32.89 -28.46 21.47
CA THR A 250 -34.35 -28.24 21.39
C THR A 250 -34.76 -27.27 20.29
N TYR A 251 -33.81 -26.52 19.70
CA TYR A 251 -34.13 -25.56 18.63
C TYR A 251 -34.62 -26.31 17.37
N PRO A 252 -35.73 -25.88 16.74
CA PRO A 252 -36.35 -26.63 15.64
C PRO A 252 -35.41 -26.95 14.48
N ALA A 253 -34.52 -26.02 14.12
CA ALA A 253 -33.56 -26.21 13.03
C ALA A 253 -32.48 -27.24 13.40
N VAL A 254 -31.95 -27.18 14.63
CA VAL A 254 -30.94 -28.09 15.16
C VAL A 254 -31.52 -29.49 15.34
N HIS A 255 -32.69 -29.62 15.98
CA HIS A 255 -33.39 -30.88 16.16
C HIS A 255 -33.71 -31.55 14.82
N LYS A 256 -34.22 -30.78 13.85
CA LYS A 256 -34.53 -31.28 12.51
C LYS A 256 -33.27 -31.79 11.80
N ALA A 257 -32.14 -31.11 11.94
CA ALA A 257 -30.87 -31.57 11.41
C ALA A 257 -30.42 -32.87 12.11
N LEU A 258 -30.40 -32.92 13.44
CA LEU A 258 -30.03 -34.13 14.20
C LEU A 258 -30.89 -35.35 13.85
N SER A 259 -32.20 -35.17 13.66
CA SER A 259 -33.14 -36.24 13.30
C SER A 259 -32.91 -36.85 11.91
N ARG A 260 -32.14 -36.17 11.05
CA ARG A 260 -31.86 -36.56 9.66
C ARG A 260 -30.42 -37.07 9.45
N CYS A 261 -29.54 -36.99 10.46
CA CYS A 261 -28.16 -37.52 10.37
C CYS A 261 -28.16 -39.03 10.59
N CYS A 262 -27.40 -39.76 9.78
CA CYS A 262 -26.96 -41.13 10.10
C CYS A 262 -25.84 -41.18 11.17
N CYS A 263 -25.39 -40.00 11.61
CA CYS A 263 -24.14 -39.68 12.30
C CYS A 263 -24.40 -38.89 13.59
N ARG A 264 -25.47 -39.23 14.31
CA ARG A 264 -25.99 -38.43 15.43
C ARG A 264 -24.94 -38.15 16.51
N ASP A 265 -24.15 -39.15 16.90
CA ASP A 265 -23.15 -39.01 17.97
C ASP A 265 -22.04 -38.01 17.60
N GLN A 266 -21.61 -37.99 16.33
CA GLN A 266 -20.63 -37.00 15.84
C GLN A 266 -21.21 -35.58 15.82
N MET A 267 -22.49 -35.42 15.48
CA MET A 267 -23.14 -34.11 15.51
C MET A 267 -23.42 -33.62 16.93
N LEU A 268 -23.74 -34.53 17.86
CA LEU A 268 -23.85 -34.21 19.28
C LEU A 268 -22.49 -33.80 19.86
N LEU A 269 -21.40 -34.47 19.48
CA LEU A 269 -20.05 -34.06 19.84
C LEU A 269 -19.71 -32.66 19.30
N LEU A 270 -20.02 -32.38 18.03
CA LEU A 270 -19.82 -31.07 17.42
C LEU A 270 -20.67 -29.98 18.12
N LEU A 271 -21.91 -30.31 18.50
CA LEU A 271 -22.78 -29.41 19.27
C LEU A 271 -22.18 -29.11 20.65
N GLN A 272 -21.70 -30.14 21.34
CA GLN A 272 -21.06 -30.02 22.65
C GLN A 272 -19.78 -29.17 22.57
N GLN A 273 -18.94 -29.38 21.55
CA GLN A 273 -17.75 -28.56 21.28
C GLN A 273 -18.13 -27.09 21.04
N ARG A 274 -19.19 -26.83 20.27
CA ARG A 274 -19.69 -25.46 20.03
C ARG A 274 -20.28 -24.81 21.28
N ALA A 275 -21.03 -25.55 22.09
CA ALA A 275 -21.55 -25.07 23.36
C ALA A 275 -20.42 -24.75 24.35
N GLN A 276 -19.40 -25.61 24.43
CA GLN A 276 -18.21 -25.39 25.26
C GLN A 276 -17.45 -24.14 24.79
N ARG A 277 -17.23 -23.98 23.48
CA ARG A 277 -16.62 -22.79 22.90
C ARG A 277 -17.42 -21.53 23.21
N ALA A 278 -18.74 -21.56 23.08
CA ALA A 278 -19.60 -20.42 23.36
C ALA A 278 -19.59 -20.02 24.84
N ALA A 279 -19.62 -21.00 25.76
CA ALA A 279 -19.50 -20.75 27.19
C ALA A 279 -18.14 -20.14 27.55
N ARG A 280 -17.04 -20.64 26.96
CA ARG A 280 -15.71 -20.05 27.09
C ARG A 280 -15.71 -18.60 26.63
N LEU A 281 -16.17 -18.31 25.42
CA LEU A 281 -16.26 -16.93 24.90
C LEU A 281 -17.09 -16.03 25.82
N GLN A 282 -18.19 -16.54 26.37
CA GLN A 282 -19.04 -15.77 27.29
C GLN A 282 -18.31 -15.41 28.59
N ALA A 283 -17.59 -16.34 29.20
CA ALA A 283 -16.81 -16.09 30.43
C ALA A 283 -15.72 -15.05 30.19
N TRP A 284 -14.96 -15.20 29.10
CA TRP A 284 -13.93 -14.26 28.70
C TRP A 284 -14.50 -12.86 28.39
N ALA A 285 -15.62 -12.79 27.67
CA ALA A 285 -16.27 -11.53 27.37
C ALA A 285 -16.75 -10.81 28.63
N ALA A 286 -17.26 -11.54 29.62
CA ALA A 286 -17.66 -10.97 30.90
C ALA A 286 -16.46 -10.43 31.70
N ALA A 287 -15.35 -11.19 31.75
CA ALA A 287 -14.12 -10.76 32.41
C ALA A 287 -13.51 -9.52 31.75
N LEU A 288 -13.45 -9.49 30.41
CA LEU A 288 -12.97 -8.33 29.64
C LEU A 288 -13.84 -7.10 29.87
N LYS A 289 -15.16 -7.25 29.97
CA LYS A 289 -16.05 -6.13 30.33
C LYS A 289 -15.78 -5.62 31.74
N ALA A 290 -15.67 -6.51 32.73
CA ALA A 290 -15.35 -6.12 34.11
C ALA A 290 -13.97 -5.45 34.23
N ALA A 291 -12.98 -5.85 33.44
CA ALA A 291 -11.70 -5.15 33.31
C ALA A 291 -11.86 -3.78 32.64
N GLY A 292 -12.66 -3.68 31.58
CA GLY A 292 -12.94 -2.42 30.88
C GLY A 292 -13.70 -1.39 31.72
N ASP A 293 -14.55 -1.84 32.64
CA ASP A 293 -15.28 -0.99 33.58
C ASP A 293 -14.36 -0.37 34.65
N ARG A 294 -13.27 -1.07 35.01
CA ARG A 294 -12.25 -0.58 35.95
C ARG A 294 -11.30 0.46 35.35
N LEU A 295 -11.15 0.48 34.03
CA LEU A 295 -10.27 1.40 33.32
C LEU A 295 -11.03 2.67 32.91
N PRO A 296 -10.72 3.89 33.39
CA PRO A 296 -11.39 5.10 32.92
C PRO A 296 -11.05 5.44 31.47
N LEU A 297 -11.90 6.23 30.79
CA LEU A 297 -11.54 6.84 29.51
C LEU A 297 -10.56 7.99 29.76
N ASP A 298 -9.45 8.00 29.03
CA ASP A 298 -8.42 9.06 29.08
C ASP A 298 -8.41 9.81 27.75
N ASP A 299 -8.58 11.14 27.78
CA ASP A 299 -8.39 11.99 26.60
C ASP A 299 -6.96 12.55 26.59
N PRO A 300 -6.07 12.01 25.74
CA PRO A 300 -4.68 12.45 25.69
C PRO A 300 -4.55 13.91 25.23
N ASN A 301 -5.51 14.44 24.45
CA ASN A 301 -5.45 15.82 23.97
C ASN A 301 -5.72 16.86 25.07
N SER A 302 -6.20 16.42 26.24
CA SER A 302 -6.35 17.30 27.40
C SER A 302 -4.99 17.70 28.02
N ARG A 303 -3.95 16.89 27.79
CA ARG A 303 -2.58 17.08 28.30
C ARG A 303 -1.67 17.72 27.24
N ASN A 304 -0.52 18.24 27.68
CA ASN A 304 0.52 18.68 26.77
C ASN A 304 1.39 17.49 26.34
N LEU A 305 0.93 16.76 25.32
CA LEU A 305 1.64 15.56 24.83
C LEU A 305 3.04 15.88 24.31
N VAL A 306 3.25 17.08 23.77
CA VAL A 306 4.57 17.57 23.34
C VAL A 306 5.57 17.54 24.50
N ALA A 307 5.16 17.91 25.71
CA ALA A 307 6.04 17.84 26.89
C ALA A 307 6.37 16.39 27.29
N GLU A 308 5.49 15.42 27.02
CA GLU A 308 5.69 14.00 27.33
C GLU A 308 6.72 13.34 26.39
N VAL A 309 6.87 13.90 25.18
CA VAL A 309 7.75 13.36 24.14
C VAL A 309 8.84 14.34 23.71
N SER A 310 9.05 15.46 24.38
CA SER A 310 10.15 16.39 24.09
C SER A 310 11.40 16.01 24.89
N PRO A 311 12.61 16.13 24.30
CA PRO A 311 13.85 15.87 25.04
C PRO A 311 13.94 16.81 26.26
N ALA A 312 14.54 16.32 27.34
CA ALA A 312 14.70 17.08 28.58
C ALA A 312 15.84 18.10 28.53
N GLU A 313 16.85 17.86 27.69
CA GLU A 313 18.06 18.69 27.59
C GLU A 313 18.43 18.95 26.13
N PRO A 314 19.03 20.12 25.82
CA PRO A 314 19.54 20.42 24.49
C PRO A 314 20.59 19.41 24.00
N LYS A 315 20.58 19.10 22.71
CA LYS A 315 21.51 18.18 22.05
C LYS A 315 22.07 18.78 20.78
N VAL A 316 23.36 18.53 20.54
CA VAL A 316 24.05 19.04 19.36
C VAL A 316 24.40 17.88 18.43
N PHE A 317 23.94 17.96 17.19
CA PHE A 317 24.31 17.05 16.10
C PHE A 317 25.27 17.76 15.16
N VAL A 318 26.36 17.09 14.80
CA VAL A 318 27.40 17.63 13.89
C VAL A 318 27.48 16.73 12.68
N SER A 319 27.29 17.29 11.49
CA SER A 319 27.34 16.51 10.26
C SER A 319 28.76 15.99 9.99
N PRO A 320 28.90 14.71 9.58
CA PRO A 320 30.20 14.14 9.21
C PRO A 320 30.71 14.66 7.85
N VAL A 321 29.89 15.35 7.06
CA VAL A 321 30.23 15.83 5.71
C VAL A 321 29.86 17.31 5.58
N ASN A 322 30.77 18.09 4.97
CA ASN A 322 30.64 19.48 4.45
C ASN A 322 31.43 20.59 5.21
N PRO A 323 32.68 20.89 4.80
CA PRO A 323 33.46 22.02 5.31
C PRO A 323 33.16 23.37 4.63
N SER A 324 32.33 23.40 3.58
CA SER A 324 32.14 24.57 2.70
C SER A 324 31.03 25.52 3.15
N VAL A 325 30.23 25.13 4.13
CA VAL A 325 29.10 25.91 4.62
C VAL A 325 29.37 26.34 6.05
N ARG A 326 29.61 27.63 6.27
CA ARG A 326 29.63 28.23 7.61
C ARG A 326 28.19 28.41 8.10
N LEU A 327 27.42 27.33 8.24
CA LEU A 327 26.06 27.42 8.76
C LEU A 327 26.09 27.26 10.30
N GLY A 328 25.70 28.33 10.99
CA GLY A 328 25.45 28.41 12.43
C GLY A 328 24.30 27.52 12.87
N ALA A 329 24.08 27.45 14.18
CA ALA A 329 23.12 26.54 14.80
C ALA A 329 21.74 26.65 14.13
N VAL A 330 21.06 25.52 13.94
CA VAL A 330 19.62 25.50 13.73
C VAL A 330 19.03 25.06 15.06
N THR A 331 18.14 25.87 15.65
CA THR A 331 17.38 25.41 16.82
C THR A 331 16.23 24.56 16.30
N ASP A 332 16.20 23.27 16.65
CA ASP A 332 15.02 22.43 16.47
C ASP A 332 14.25 22.41 17.78
N VAL A 333 13.07 23.02 17.81
CA VAL A 333 12.16 22.90 18.96
C VAL A 333 11.46 21.56 18.81
N SER A 334 12.10 20.48 19.27
CA SER A 334 11.61 19.15 19.00
C SER A 334 10.51 18.76 19.99
N ALA A 335 9.35 18.36 19.46
CA ALA A 335 8.33 17.62 20.19
C ALA A 335 8.53 16.11 20.02
N THR A 336 9.78 15.68 19.79
CA THR A 336 10.17 14.28 19.53
C THR A 336 11.43 13.92 20.32
N GLY A 337 11.33 12.94 21.23
CA GLY A 337 12.30 12.62 22.28
C GLY A 337 11.69 12.38 23.67
N SER A 338 11.36 11.14 24.05
CA SER A 338 10.89 10.86 25.43
C SER A 338 12.00 11.05 26.49
N PRO A 339 11.65 11.47 27.73
CA PRO A 339 12.48 11.27 28.92
C PRO A 339 12.13 9.91 29.58
N ALA A 340 13.12 9.02 29.72
CA ALA A 340 13.30 8.04 30.81
C ALA A 340 14.31 6.94 30.39
N ASP A 341 15.36 6.81 31.20
CA ASP A 341 16.20 5.62 31.45
C ASP A 341 17.14 5.01 30.40
N ASP A 342 17.60 5.75 29.39
CA ASP A 342 18.83 5.35 28.68
C ASP A 342 19.68 6.57 28.31
N ALA A 343 21.00 6.44 28.46
CA ALA A 343 22.04 7.45 28.18
C ALA A 343 22.15 7.86 26.69
N ALA A 344 21.08 7.70 25.92
CA ALA A 344 21.00 7.85 24.48
C ALA A 344 19.59 8.29 24.05
N GLY A 345 19.07 9.40 24.60
CA GLY A 345 17.76 9.91 24.15
C GLY A 345 17.78 10.23 22.64
N ARG A 346 17.08 9.43 21.84
CA ARG A 346 17.14 9.42 20.37
C ARG A 346 15.71 9.32 19.81
N SER A 347 15.22 10.42 19.26
CA SER A 347 14.09 10.50 18.34
C SER A 347 14.27 11.78 17.50
N VAL A 348 15.22 11.67 16.56
CA VAL A 348 15.52 12.64 15.49
C VAL A 348 15.68 11.79 14.23
N THR A 349 14.77 10.85 13.99
CA THR A 349 15.03 9.80 12.98
C THR A 349 14.26 10.00 11.69
N ALA A 350 13.19 10.79 11.74
CA ALA A 350 12.61 11.44 10.56
C ALA A 350 13.60 12.48 9.97
N LEU A 351 14.47 13.02 10.82
CA LEU A 351 15.59 13.88 10.45
C LEU A 351 16.82 13.04 10.10
N GLN A 352 16.67 12.12 9.12
CA GLN A 352 17.80 11.36 8.60
C GLN A 352 18.95 12.30 8.18
N SER A 353 20.15 11.70 8.15
CA SER A 353 21.36 12.19 7.50
C SER A 353 21.12 13.17 6.34
N SER A 354 20.13 13.01 5.47
CA SER A 354 19.85 13.92 4.36
C SER A 354 19.57 15.40 4.71
N ILE A 355 18.99 15.72 5.89
CA ILE A 355 18.81 17.12 6.35
C ILE A 355 20.05 17.62 7.08
N LEU A 356 20.74 16.71 7.79
CA LEU A 356 21.96 17.00 8.53
C LEU A 356 23.19 17.09 7.62
N LEU A 357 23.27 16.31 6.55
CA LEU A 357 24.40 16.23 5.61
C LEU A 357 24.72 17.59 4.97
N PRO A 358 23.71 18.44 4.62
CA PRO A 358 23.95 19.81 4.21
C PRO A 358 24.23 20.79 5.36
N LEU A 359 23.78 20.50 6.58
CA LEU A 359 23.93 21.35 7.76
C LEU A 359 25.26 21.08 8.47
N ARG A 360 25.86 22.10 9.08
CA ARG A 360 27.11 21.90 9.84
C ARG A 360 26.83 21.45 11.27
N VAL A 361 25.87 22.13 11.93
CA VAL A 361 25.49 21.91 13.33
C VAL A 361 23.97 22.10 13.48
N LEU A 362 23.30 21.13 14.11
CA LEU A 362 21.90 21.22 14.55
C LEU A 362 21.87 21.20 16.08
N LEU A 363 21.22 22.20 16.70
CA LEU A 363 20.95 22.28 18.12
C LEU A 363 19.48 21.92 18.36
N ALA A 364 19.20 20.67 18.70
CA ALA A 364 17.87 20.26 19.13
C ALA A 364 17.64 20.69 20.58
N VAL A 365 16.52 21.34 20.88
CA VAL A 365 16.20 21.88 22.20
C VAL A 365 14.84 21.38 22.69
N PRO A 366 14.61 21.35 24.01
CA PRO A 366 13.30 21.08 24.58
C PRO A 366 12.21 22.02 24.05
N TRP A 367 10.97 21.56 24.02
CA TRP A 367 9.82 22.29 23.47
C TRP A 367 9.64 23.70 24.09
N ASP A 368 9.93 23.87 25.38
CA ASP A 368 9.78 25.10 26.14
C ASP A 368 11.06 25.94 26.26
N TYR A 369 12.14 25.50 25.62
CA TYR A 369 13.45 26.17 25.66
C TYR A 369 13.40 27.58 25.05
N ASP A 370 13.93 28.57 25.78
CA ASP A 370 14.06 29.94 25.28
C ASP A 370 15.35 30.13 24.47
N PHE A 371 15.24 29.91 23.16
CA PHE A 371 16.34 30.07 22.20
C PHE A 371 16.57 31.53 21.76
N SER A 372 15.91 32.52 22.35
CA SER A 372 16.09 33.93 21.95
C SER A 372 17.50 34.48 22.24
N GLY A 373 18.24 33.85 23.16
CA GLY A 373 19.65 34.18 23.43
C GLY A 373 20.66 33.43 22.56
N GLU A 374 20.21 32.47 21.75
CA GLU A 374 21.10 31.61 20.96
C GLU A 374 21.50 32.24 19.63
N SER A 375 22.72 31.96 19.18
CA SER A 375 23.20 32.37 17.86
C SER A 375 22.91 31.27 16.84
N TYR A 376 21.86 31.47 16.05
CA TYR A 376 21.39 30.53 15.03
C TYR A 376 21.17 31.20 13.68
N ASP A 377 21.29 30.45 12.59
CA ASP A 377 21.10 30.94 11.21
C ASP A 377 19.64 30.83 10.76
N GLY A 378 18.94 29.80 11.23
CA GLY A 378 17.51 29.63 11.00
C GLY A 378 16.87 28.74 12.06
N LEU A 379 15.55 28.79 12.10
CA LEU A 379 14.73 28.05 13.05
C LEU A 379 14.01 26.92 12.31
N PHE A 380 14.11 25.71 12.84
CA PHE A 380 13.34 24.57 12.37
C PHE A 380 12.37 24.15 13.48
N ILE A 381 11.14 23.81 13.12
CA ILE A 381 10.10 23.41 14.08
C ILE A 381 9.54 22.07 13.61
N SER A 382 9.88 21.00 14.31
CA SER A 382 9.50 19.64 13.93
C SER A 382 8.02 19.31 14.19
N ASN A 383 7.65 18.07 13.87
CA ASN A 383 6.35 17.49 14.14
C ASN A 383 6.15 17.16 15.63
N GLY A 384 4.93 16.77 16.01
CA GLY A 384 4.65 16.30 17.36
C GLY A 384 3.17 15.97 17.60
N PRO A 385 2.85 15.37 18.75
CA PRO A 385 1.50 14.96 19.10
C PRO A 385 0.67 16.08 19.73
N GLY A 386 -0.65 15.86 19.77
CA GLY A 386 -1.57 16.59 20.63
C GLY A 386 -2.06 17.93 20.09
N ASP A 387 -2.70 18.69 20.97
CA ASP A 387 -3.27 20.01 20.66
C ASP A 387 -2.18 21.09 20.70
N PRO A 388 -1.89 21.79 19.57
CA PRO A 388 -0.85 22.81 19.52
C PRO A 388 -1.11 23.98 20.49
N THR A 389 -2.35 24.23 20.92
CA THR A 389 -2.63 25.32 21.86
C THR A 389 -2.15 25.03 23.29
N LYS A 390 -1.64 23.81 23.57
CA LYS A 390 -1.02 23.47 24.86
C LYS A 390 0.45 23.91 24.94
N CYS A 391 1.04 24.33 23.82
CA CYS A 391 2.46 24.67 23.71
C CYS A 391 2.74 26.17 23.89
N ASP A 392 2.18 26.79 24.94
CA ASP A 392 2.25 28.26 25.16
C ASP A 392 3.68 28.83 25.17
N ALA A 393 4.63 28.11 25.78
CA ALA A 393 6.03 28.53 25.83
C ALA A 393 6.64 28.60 24.42
N THR A 394 6.46 27.55 23.63
CA THR A 394 6.93 27.46 22.24
C THR A 394 6.32 28.55 21.38
N ILE A 395 4.99 28.76 21.46
CA ILE A 395 4.28 29.79 20.69
C ILE A 395 4.88 31.17 20.98
N ARG A 396 5.14 31.49 22.26
CA ARG A 396 5.78 32.77 22.63
C ARG A 396 7.20 32.90 22.08
N ASN A 397 7.99 31.83 22.11
CA ASN A 397 9.37 31.87 21.61
C ASN A 397 9.42 32.01 20.08
N ILE A 398 8.54 31.30 19.34
CA ILE A 398 8.39 31.48 17.88
C ILE A 398 7.90 32.90 17.55
N ALA A 399 6.99 33.46 18.33
CA ALA A 399 6.51 34.83 18.13
C ALA A 399 7.63 35.89 18.31
N LYS A 400 8.64 35.61 19.14
CA LYS A 400 9.87 36.42 19.18
C LYS A 400 10.67 36.26 17.88
N ALA A 401 10.89 35.02 17.43
CA ALA A 401 11.66 34.72 16.21
C ALA A 401 11.05 35.30 14.93
N LEU A 402 9.71 35.34 14.82
CA LEU A 402 8.99 35.96 13.69
C LEU A 402 9.31 37.45 13.49
N LYS A 403 9.86 38.13 14.50
CA LYS A 403 10.29 39.52 14.38
C LYS A 403 11.63 39.66 13.67
N GLU A 404 12.44 38.62 13.68
CA GLU A 404 13.74 38.56 12.98
C GLU A 404 13.55 38.35 11.46
N GLU A 405 14.65 38.40 10.70
CA GLU A 405 14.67 38.09 9.26
C GLU A 405 15.29 36.71 8.94
N LYS A 406 15.48 35.88 9.98
CA LYS A 406 16.03 34.53 9.83
C LYS A 406 15.01 33.58 9.20
N PRO A 407 15.41 32.64 8.33
CA PRO A 407 14.54 31.63 7.80
C PRO A 407 13.89 30.78 8.90
N ILE A 408 12.59 30.51 8.74
CA ILE A 408 11.82 29.61 9.62
C ILE A 408 11.16 28.54 8.76
N PHE A 409 11.34 27.27 9.11
CA PHE A 409 10.65 26.15 8.48
C PHE A 409 9.95 25.27 9.52
N GLY A 410 8.62 25.14 9.43
CA GLY A 410 7.82 24.28 10.30
C GLY A 410 7.22 23.06 9.58
N ILE A 411 7.13 21.93 10.27
CA ILE A 411 6.55 20.68 9.76
C ILE A 411 5.44 20.18 10.69
N CYS A 412 4.29 19.83 10.15
CA CYS A 412 3.14 19.27 10.88
C CYS A 412 2.72 20.13 12.08
N LEU A 413 3.12 19.77 13.30
CA LEU A 413 2.95 20.59 14.49
C LEU A 413 3.60 21.98 14.32
N GLY A 414 4.77 22.04 13.68
CA GLY A 414 5.46 23.30 13.36
C GLY A 414 4.65 24.25 12.47
N ASN A 415 3.82 23.74 11.55
CA ASN A 415 2.88 24.58 10.78
C ASN A 415 1.83 25.23 11.69
N GLN A 416 1.29 24.45 12.61
CA GLN A 416 0.29 24.91 13.56
C GLN A 416 0.87 25.91 14.57
N LEU A 417 2.05 25.63 15.13
CA LEU A 417 2.75 26.51 16.06
C LEU A 417 3.17 27.82 15.40
N LEU A 418 3.66 27.78 14.16
CA LEU A 418 3.99 28.98 13.40
C LEU A 418 2.74 29.83 13.14
N ALA A 419 1.62 29.20 12.78
CA ALA A 419 0.35 29.89 12.58
C ALA A 419 -0.17 30.54 13.87
N LEU A 420 -0.14 29.82 14.99
CA LEU A 420 -0.55 30.33 16.31
C LEU A 420 0.37 31.48 16.76
N ALA A 421 1.68 31.37 16.57
CA ALA A 421 2.65 32.42 16.87
C ALA A 421 2.44 33.68 16.00
N ALA A 422 1.95 33.51 14.78
CA ALA A 422 1.54 34.61 13.91
C ALA A 422 0.19 35.23 14.31
N GLY A 423 -0.59 34.59 15.20
CA GLY A 423 -1.90 35.06 15.67
C GLY A 423 -3.11 34.41 14.99
N ALA A 424 -2.91 33.34 14.23
CA ALA A 424 -4.00 32.54 13.65
C ALA A 424 -4.62 31.59 14.70
N LYS A 425 -5.60 30.79 14.28
CA LYS A 425 -6.29 29.77 15.08
C LYS A 425 -6.07 28.38 14.49
N THR A 426 -6.19 27.37 15.35
CA THR A 426 -6.22 25.95 14.99
C THR A 426 -7.55 25.34 15.41
N TYR A 427 -7.91 24.22 14.79
CA TYR A 427 -9.11 23.45 15.15
C TYR A 427 -8.83 21.95 15.09
N LYS A 428 -9.52 21.17 15.95
CA LYS A 428 -9.52 19.70 15.88
C LYS A 428 -10.31 19.26 14.65
N MET A 429 -9.67 18.48 13.79
CA MET A 429 -10.31 17.87 12.64
C MET A 429 -11.20 16.70 13.09
N LYS A 430 -12.23 16.39 12.30
CA LYS A 430 -13.17 15.31 12.62
C LYS A 430 -12.46 13.97 12.88
N PHE A 431 -11.57 13.55 11.99
CA PHE A 431 -10.79 12.31 12.12
C PHE A 431 -9.32 12.47 11.71
N GLY A 432 -8.88 13.71 11.45
CA GLY A 432 -7.52 14.04 11.00
C GLY A 432 -7.18 13.56 9.58
N ASN A 433 -5.99 13.92 9.12
CA ASN A 433 -5.40 13.34 7.91
C ASN A 433 -4.24 12.42 8.34
N ARG A 434 -4.39 11.13 8.06
CA ARG A 434 -3.51 10.05 8.52
C ARG A 434 -3.31 9.02 7.42
N GLY A 435 -2.18 9.08 6.72
CA GLY A 435 -1.93 8.24 5.56
C GLY A 435 -0.66 8.60 4.82
N MET A 436 -0.28 7.74 3.88
CA MET A 436 0.87 7.94 2.99
C MET A 436 0.42 8.33 1.56
N ASN A 437 -0.86 8.65 1.39
CA ASN A 437 -1.51 8.89 0.12
C ASN A 437 -2.29 10.21 0.09
N GLN A 438 -1.93 11.19 0.93
CA GLN A 438 -2.68 12.45 1.03
C GLN A 438 -2.22 13.46 -0.04
N PRO A 439 -3.10 13.92 -0.93
CA PRO A 439 -2.74 14.84 -2.00
C PRO A 439 -2.69 16.30 -1.51
N ALA A 440 -1.54 16.95 -1.66
CA ALA A 440 -1.33 18.36 -1.36
C ALA A 440 -1.05 19.16 -2.64
N ILE A 441 -1.88 20.18 -2.91
CA ILE A 441 -1.72 21.07 -4.06
C ILE A 441 -0.84 22.26 -3.67
N ASP A 442 0.29 22.43 -4.33
CA ASP A 442 1.13 23.62 -4.22
C ASP A 442 0.45 24.80 -4.93
N LEU A 443 0.07 25.82 -4.16
CA LEU A 443 -0.64 26.99 -4.69
C LEU A 443 0.27 27.92 -5.53
N ARG A 444 1.60 27.71 -5.51
CA ARG A 444 2.56 28.45 -6.34
C ARG A 444 2.62 27.90 -7.76
N THR A 445 2.51 26.58 -7.91
CA THR A 445 2.77 25.86 -9.18
C THR A 445 1.56 25.14 -9.74
N THR A 446 0.51 24.94 -8.93
CA THR A 446 -0.64 24.07 -9.20
C THR A 446 -0.30 22.59 -9.37
N ARG A 447 0.93 22.18 -8.98
CA ARG A 447 1.31 20.77 -8.89
C ARG A 447 0.67 20.14 -7.66
N CYS A 448 0.31 18.87 -7.79
CA CYS A 448 -0.18 18.04 -6.72
C CYS A 448 0.89 17.02 -6.35
N TYR A 449 1.21 16.93 -5.07
CA TYR A 449 2.16 15.98 -4.49
C TYR A 449 1.41 14.98 -3.62
N ILE A 450 1.86 13.73 -3.59
CA ILE A 450 1.37 12.76 -2.62
C ILE A 450 2.26 12.85 -1.38
N THR A 451 1.64 12.92 -0.21
CA THR A 451 2.32 13.26 1.04
C THR A 451 1.98 12.27 2.15
N ALA A 452 2.95 12.06 3.04
CA ALA A 452 2.73 11.40 4.33
C ALA A 452 2.19 12.41 5.34
N GLN A 453 1.11 12.05 6.02
CA GLN A 453 0.44 12.91 7.00
C GLN A 453 0.05 12.13 8.24
N ASN A 454 0.22 12.75 9.41
CA ASN A 454 -0.29 12.24 10.68
C ASN A 454 -0.67 13.40 11.61
N HIS A 455 -1.81 14.05 11.38
CA HIS A 455 -2.28 15.14 12.22
C HIS A 455 -3.79 15.12 12.47
N GLY A 456 -4.18 15.43 13.71
CA GLY A 456 -5.58 15.57 14.14
C GLY A 456 -6.07 17.01 14.23
N PHE A 457 -5.18 17.99 14.07
CA PHE A 457 -5.48 19.43 14.13
C PHE A 457 -5.07 20.10 12.81
N ALA A 458 -5.71 21.21 12.47
CA ALA A 458 -5.37 21.99 11.28
C ALA A 458 -5.45 23.48 11.56
N VAL A 459 -4.75 24.27 10.73
CA VAL A 459 -4.78 25.73 10.76
C VAL A 459 -6.07 26.23 10.10
N ASP A 460 -6.79 27.12 10.78
CA ASP A 460 -7.91 27.84 10.19
C ASP A 460 -7.39 28.93 9.25
N THR A 461 -7.42 28.66 7.94
CA THR A 461 -6.96 29.60 6.91
C THR A 461 -7.67 30.96 6.95
N GLY A 462 -8.93 31.01 7.39
CA GLY A 462 -9.69 32.26 7.49
C GLY A 462 -9.22 33.16 8.64
N SER A 463 -8.45 32.61 9.58
CA SER A 463 -7.88 33.34 10.71
C SER A 463 -6.45 33.83 10.48
N LEU A 464 -5.85 33.53 9.31
CA LEU A 464 -4.48 33.94 9.01
C LEU A 464 -4.35 35.47 8.94
N PRO A 465 -3.30 36.06 9.55
CA PRO A 465 -2.99 37.47 9.39
C PRO A 465 -2.70 37.84 7.93
N SER A 466 -2.82 39.12 7.58
CA SER A 466 -2.57 39.62 6.22
C SER A 466 -1.18 39.32 5.69
N ASP A 467 -0.19 39.17 6.57
CA ASP A 467 1.21 38.93 6.20
C ASP A 467 1.49 37.47 5.84
N PHE A 468 0.55 36.56 6.10
CA PHE A 468 0.62 35.16 5.73
C PHE A 468 -0.37 34.80 4.61
N ALA A 469 -0.07 33.73 3.90
CA ALA A 469 -0.93 33.13 2.91
C ALA A 469 -0.84 31.60 2.99
N PRO A 470 -1.90 30.86 2.61
CA PRO A 470 -1.81 29.43 2.38
C PRO A 470 -0.75 29.12 1.30
N LEU A 471 0.08 28.11 1.56
CA LEU A 471 1.12 27.63 0.65
C LEU A 471 0.68 26.36 -0.08
N PHE A 472 0.12 25.42 0.67
CA PHE A 472 -0.46 24.18 0.16
C PHE A 472 -1.90 24.03 0.64
N VAL A 473 -2.72 23.29 -0.11
CA VAL A 473 -4.08 22.91 0.26
C VAL A 473 -4.33 21.43 -0.03
N ASN A 474 -5.06 20.76 0.86
CA ASN A 474 -5.42 19.36 0.66
C ASN A 474 -6.40 19.25 -0.52
N ALA A 475 -6.14 18.35 -1.47
CA ALA A 475 -7.01 18.20 -2.64
C ALA A 475 -8.36 17.54 -2.31
N ASN A 476 -8.41 16.72 -1.24
CA ASN A 476 -9.61 15.97 -0.82
C ASN A 476 -10.56 16.84 0.01
N ASP A 477 -10.05 17.46 1.10
CA ASP A 477 -10.89 18.13 2.11
C ASP A 477 -10.74 19.65 2.19
N ARG A 478 -9.81 20.21 1.41
CA ARG A 478 -9.50 21.67 1.35
C ARG A 478 -8.92 22.26 2.64
N SER A 479 -8.49 21.43 3.59
CA SER A 479 -7.77 21.90 4.78
C SER A 479 -6.41 22.52 4.42
N ASN A 480 -5.87 23.33 5.34
CA ASN A 480 -4.55 23.94 5.17
C ASN A 480 -3.46 22.87 5.18
N GLU A 481 -2.58 22.90 4.18
CA GLU A 481 -1.43 21.99 4.10
C GLU A 481 -0.09 22.72 4.24
N GLY A 482 -0.13 23.99 4.58
CA GLY A 482 1.05 24.83 4.75
C GLY A 482 0.75 26.30 4.62
N ILE A 483 1.62 27.12 5.20
CA ILE A 483 1.54 28.58 5.15
C ILE A 483 2.89 29.17 4.77
N SER A 484 2.88 30.38 4.23
CA SER A 484 4.09 31.14 3.98
C SER A 484 3.86 32.62 4.26
N HIS A 485 4.87 33.27 4.81
CA HIS A 485 4.90 34.70 4.95
C HIS A 485 5.11 35.36 3.58
N ARG A 486 4.43 36.48 3.32
CA ARG A 486 4.43 37.15 2.01
C ARG A 486 5.77 37.75 1.61
N SER A 487 6.51 38.32 2.55
CA SER A 487 7.82 38.96 2.32
C SER A 487 9.01 38.27 3.00
N LYS A 488 8.85 37.80 4.25
CA LYS A 488 9.91 37.18 5.04
C LYS A 488 10.14 35.70 4.68
N PRO A 489 11.35 35.15 4.96
CA PRO A 489 11.70 33.77 4.65
C PRO A 489 11.07 32.76 5.64
N HIS A 490 9.76 32.82 5.86
CA HIS A 490 9.06 31.91 6.77
C HIS A 490 8.06 31.07 5.99
N PHE A 491 8.13 29.76 6.16
CA PHE A 491 7.14 28.85 5.61
C PHE A 491 6.98 27.62 6.49
N ALA A 492 5.86 26.94 6.34
CA ALA A 492 5.62 25.67 6.98
C ALA A 492 4.69 24.82 6.13
N VAL A 493 4.72 23.51 6.37
CA VAL A 493 3.86 22.51 5.74
C VAL A 493 3.22 21.61 6.77
N GLN A 494 1.99 21.19 6.54
CA GLN A 494 1.22 20.39 7.48
C GLN A 494 1.52 18.87 7.36
N PHE A 495 1.96 18.45 6.18
CA PHE A 495 2.45 17.10 5.91
C PHE A 495 3.92 16.93 6.34
N HIS A 496 4.46 15.73 6.13
CA HIS A 496 5.81 15.30 6.52
C HIS A 496 6.69 15.09 5.27
N PRO A 497 7.44 16.13 4.80
CA PRO A 497 8.36 16.02 3.67
C PRO A 497 9.49 15.00 3.84
N GLU A 498 9.81 14.69 5.09
CA GLU A 498 10.77 13.66 5.49
C GLU A 498 10.23 12.25 5.26
N ALA A 499 8.91 12.10 5.20
CA ALA A 499 8.18 10.87 5.01
C ALA A 499 8.53 9.78 6.03
N SER A 500 9.53 8.94 5.72
CA SER A 500 9.86 7.69 6.40
C SER A 500 8.73 6.65 6.41
N GLY A 501 8.71 5.84 5.36
CA GLY A 501 7.64 4.88 5.04
C GLY A 501 6.64 5.38 4.01
N GLY A 502 6.47 6.70 3.89
CA GLY A 502 5.67 7.35 2.84
C GLY A 502 6.46 7.84 1.63
N PRO A 503 5.80 8.52 0.67
CA PRO A 503 6.43 9.02 -0.56
C PRO A 503 7.40 10.19 -0.28
N THR A 504 8.51 10.24 -1.02
CA THR A 504 9.57 11.26 -0.87
C THR A 504 9.39 12.48 -1.80
N ASP A 505 8.21 12.62 -2.41
CA ASP A 505 7.90 13.61 -3.46
C ASP A 505 8.09 15.07 -3.04
N THR A 506 8.06 15.36 -1.73
CA THR A 506 8.18 16.70 -1.17
C THR A 506 9.51 16.98 -0.48
N PHE A 507 10.48 16.07 -0.57
CA PHE A 507 11.80 16.20 0.07
C PHE A 507 12.56 17.47 -0.36
N PHE A 508 12.27 18.01 -1.56
CA PHE A 508 12.86 19.24 -2.07
C PHE A 508 12.64 20.48 -1.17
N LEU A 509 11.65 20.45 -0.27
CA LEU A 509 11.38 21.56 0.67
C LEU A 509 12.53 21.78 1.65
N PHE A 510 13.25 20.72 2.04
CA PHE A 510 14.49 20.88 2.80
C PHE A 510 15.56 21.60 1.98
N GLY A 511 15.68 21.28 0.69
CA GLY A 511 16.54 22.01 -0.24
C GLY A 511 16.19 23.50 -0.34
N GLU A 512 14.89 23.84 -0.43
CA GLU A 512 14.44 25.23 -0.40
C GLU A 512 14.84 25.94 0.90
N PHE A 513 14.69 25.30 2.06
CA PHE A 513 15.09 25.86 3.36
C PHE A 513 16.60 26.10 3.44
N ILE A 514 17.42 25.12 3.05
CA ILE A 514 18.88 25.25 3.02
C ILE A 514 19.32 26.38 2.08
N ASP A 515 18.69 26.53 0.92
CA ASP A 515 18.98 27.62 0.01
C ASP A 515 18.58 28.99 0.56
N MET A 516 17.50 29.07 1.36
CA MET A 516 17.13 30.30 2.08
C MET A 516 18.19 30.71 3.09
N LEU A 517 18.73 29.76 3.86
CA LEU A 517 19.82 30.01 4.80
C LEU A 517 21.07 30.54 4.07
N ARG A 518 21.44 29.92 2.94
CA ARG A 518 22.57 30.36 2.10
C ARG A 518 22.39 31.78 1.58
N ARG A 519 21.20 32.14 1.09
CA ARG A 519 20.92 33.48 0.55
C ARG A 519 20.92 34.56 1.62
N GLN A 520 20.43 34.25 2.83
CA GLN A 520 20.50 35.17 3.96
C GLN A 520 21.95 35.51 4.30
N GLN A 521 22.87 34.53 4.32
CA GLN A 521 24.30 34.77 4.50
C GLN A 521 24.92 35.66 3.40
N GLN A 522 24.32 35.66 2.21
CA GLN A 522 24.75 36.46 1.06
C GLN A 522 24.00 37.79 0.90
N GLN A 523 23.10 38.16 1.84
CA GLN A 523 22.28 39.39 1.80
C GLN A 523 21.40 39.55 0.56
N HIS A 524 21.07 38.46 -0.15
CA HIS A 524 20.19 38.49 -1.33
C HIS A 524 18.75 38.09 -0.97
N LEU A 525 18.01 39.02 -0.34
CA LEU A 525 16.61 38.81 0.01
C LEU A 525 15.70 39.26 -1.14
N SER A 526 15.39 38.35 -2.06
CA SER A 526 14.30 38.54 -3.02
C SER A 526 13.68 37.20 -3.39
N ARG A 527 12.40 37.00 -3.06
CA ARG A 527 11.54 36.09 -3.82
C ARG A 527 10.37 36.91 -4.37
N CYS A 528 10.31 37.02 -5.69
CA CYS A 528 9.08 37.31 -6.39
C CYS A 528 8.52 35.95 -6.79
N LEU A 529 7.32 35.59 -6.31
CA LEU A 529 6.61 34.40 -6.79
C LEU A 529 6.13 34.70 -8.22
N TYR A 530 6.83 34.18 -9.21
CA TYR A 530 6.36 34.22 -10.60
C TYR A 530 5.42 33.03 -10.83
N THR A 531 4.19 33.34 -11.23
CA THR A 531 3.26 32.34 -11.77
C THR A 531 3.48 32.20 -13.27
N ILE A 532 3.61 30.96 -13.76
CA ILE A 532 3.56 30.68 -15.19
C ILE A 532 2.09 30.81 -15.65
N PRO A 533 1.78 31.60 -16.70
CA PRO A 533 0.42 31.69 -17.23
C PRO A 533 -0.07 30.32 -17.70
N TYR A 534 -1.23 29.93 -17.21
CA TYR A 534 -1.90 28.69 -17.57
C TYR A 534 -2.44 28.77 -19.01
N GLN A 535 -2.17 27.75 -19.81
CA GLN A 535 -2.84 27.52 -21.09
C GLN A 535 -3.63 26.22 -21.02
N PHE A 536 -4.95 26.29 -21.21
CA PHE A 536 -5.77 25.10 -21.47
C PHE A 536 -5.29 24.45 -22.77
N PRO A 537 -5.14 23.12 -22.85
CA PRO A 537 -4.94 22.45 -24.13
C PRO A 537 -6.07 22.81 -25.10
N CYS A 538 -5.72 22.91 -26.38
CA CYS A 538 -6.68 22.99 -27.48
C CYS A 538 -7.76 21.90 -27.33
N ALA A 539 -9.04 22.28 -27.40
CA ALA A 539 -10.13 21.32 -27.41
C ALA A 539 -10.12 20.54 -28.74
N TYR A 540 -9.73 19.27 -28.70
CA TYR A 540 -9.84 18.36 -29.83
C TYR A 540 -11.32 18.12 -30.16
N ARG A 541 -11.71 18.27 -31.42
CA ARG A 541 -13.08 18.02 -31.88
C ARG A 541 -13.26 16.61 -32.42
N LYS A 542 -12.21 16.03 -33.01
CA LYS A 542 -12.24 14.67 -33.57
C LYS A 542 -10.95 13.91 -33.31
N VAL A 543 -11.07 12.72 -32.74
CA VAL A 543 -9.97 11.83 -32.40
C VAL A 543 -10.19 10.45 -33.02
N LEU A 544 -9.11 9.87 -33.55
CA LEU A 544 -9.02 8.48 -33.98
C LEU A 544 -8.49 7.61 -32.85
N LEU A 545 -9.20 6.53 -32.51
CA LEU A 545 -8.76 5.52 -31.56
C LEU A 545 -8.47 4.22 -32.32
N LEU A 546 -7.29 3.66 -32.10
CA LEU A 546 -6.91 2.35 -32.63
C LEU A 546 -7.20 1.27 -31.58
N GLY A 547 -7.98 0.27 -31.97
CA GLY A 547 -8.28 -0.89 -31.14
C GLY A 547 -7.18 -1.96 -31.18
N SER A 548 -7.43 -3.06 -30.47
CA SER A 548 -6.49 -4.17 -30.24
C SER A 548 -6.14 -4.98 -31.49
N GLY A 549 -7.00 -4.98 -32.51
CA GLY A 549 -6.85 -5.88 -33.66
C GLY A 549 -7.54 -7.23 -33.40
N GLY A 550 -6.93 -8.32 -33.86
CA GLY A 550 -7.41 -9.69 -33.57
C GLY A 550 -6.84 -10.22 -32.25
N LEU A 551 -7.61 -11.07 -31.55
CA LEU A 551 -7.16 -11.69 -30.29
C LEU A 551 -5.94 -12.58 -30.53
N SER A 552 -4.83 -12.29 -29.84
CA SER A 552 -3.57 -13.03 -29.92
C SER A 552 -3.08 -13.40 -28.52
N ILE A 553 -2.27 -14.46 -28.38
CA ILE A 553 -1.66 -14.81 -27.09
C ILE A 553 -0.77 -13.65 -26.64
N GLY A 554 -1.01 -13.12 -25.43
CA GLY A 554 -0.33 -11.91 -24.92
C GLY A 554 -1.00 -10.58 -25.29
N GLN A 555 -2.12 -10.61 -26.04
CA GLN A 555 -2.98 -9.45 -26.30
C GLN A 555 -4.45 -9.83 -26.12
N ALA A 556 -4.91 -9.74 -24.87
CA ALA A 556 -6.24 -10.17 -24.45
C ALA A 556 -7.29 -9.04 -24.59
N GLY A 557 -8.52 -9.31 -24.12
CA GLY A 557 -9.63 -8.36 -24.12
C GLY A 557 -9.45 -7.12 -23.21
N GLU A 558 -8.30 -6.98 -22.54
CA GLU A 558 -7.98 -5.81 -21.71
C GLU A 558 -8.01 -4.50 -22.52
N PHE A 559 -7.50 -4.54 -23.75
CA PHE A 559 -7.44 -3.39 -24.65
C PHE A 559 -8.81 -2.95 -25.15
N ASP A 560 -9.73 -3.92 -25.31
CA ASP A 560 -11.10 -3.61 -25.67
C ASP A 560 -11.83 -2.89 -24.53
N TYR A 561 -11.55 -3.25 -23.28
CA TYR A 561 -12.03 -2.54 -22.09
C TYR A 561 -11.40 -1.15 -21.99
N SER A 562 -10.07 -1.05 -22.03
CA SER A 562 -9.33 0.22 -21.92
C SER A 562 -9.71 1.21 -23.02
N GLY A 563 -9.82 0.74 -24.26
CA GLY A 563 -10.27 1.57 -25.37
C GLY A 563 -11.74 2.00 -25.24
N SER A 564 -12.60 1.20 -24.59
CA SER A 564 -13.98 1.62 -24.27
C SER A 564 -14.01 2.75 -23.23
N GLN A 565 -13.12 2.70 -22.22
CA GLN A 565 -12.97 3.80 -21.26
C GLN A 565 -12.46 5.07 -21.93
N ALA A 566 -11.51 4.96 -22.87
CA ALA A 566 -11.05 6.10 -23.66
C ALA A 566 -12.18 6.75 -24.48
N ILE A 567 -13.04 5.94 -25.11
CA ILE A 567 -14.23 6.44 -25.83
C ILE A 567 -15.17 7.19 -24.88
N LYS A 568 -15.42 6.64 -23.69
CA LYS A 568 -16.26 7.29 -22.67
C LYS A 568 -15.69 8.65 -22.25
N ALA A 569 -14.41 8.71 -21.88
CA ALA A 569 -13.75 9.96 -21.47
C ALA A 569 -13.80 11.02 -22.57
N LEU A 570 -13.50 10.64 -23.82
CA LEU A 570 -13.59 11.55 -24.97
C LEU A 570 -15.02 12.08 -25.19
N LYS A 571 -16.05 11.25 -25.02
CA LYS A 571 -17.45 11.65 -25.15
C LYS A 571 -17.89 12.61 -24.05
N GLU A 572 -17.46 12.40 -22.81
CA GLU A 572 -17.70 13.33 -21.69
C GLU A 572 -17.11 14.73 -21.96
N HIS A 573 -16.05 14.79 -22.76
CA HIS A 573 -15.44 16.03 -23.25
C HIS A 573 -15.96 16.51 -24.61
N ASN A 574 -17.08 15.98 -25.10
CA ASN A 574 -17.70 16.33 -26.39
C ASN A 574 -16.77 16.13 -27.61
N VAL A 575 -15.88 15.16 -27.56
CA VAL A 575 -14.97 14.82 -28.67
C VAL A 575 -15.60 13.75 -29.56
N PHE A 576 -15.61 13.98 -30.88
CA PHE A 576 -16.05 12.98 -31.86
C PHE A 576 -15.00 11.87 -31.98
N VAL A 577 -15.43 10.62 -31.76
CA VAL A 577 -14.53 9.46 -31.71
C VAL A 577 -14.74 8.57 -32.92
N VAL A 578 -13.67 8.38 -33.70
CA VAL A 578 -13.58 7.36 -34.75
C VAL A 578 -12.78 6.19 -34.21
N LEU A 579 -13.33 4.98 -34.26
CA LEU A 579 -12.66 3.75 -33.83
C LEU A 579 -12.27 2.91 -35.05
N VAL A 580 -11.05 2.38 -35.06
CA VAL A 580 -10.63 1.29 -35.98
C VAL A 580 -10.40 0.04 -35.15
N ASN A 581 -11.24 -0.99 -35.33
CA ASN A 581 -11.04 -2.29 -34.71
C ASN A 581 -11.69 -3.38 -35.59
N PRO A 582 -10.93 -4.37 -36.11
CA PRO A 582 -11.48 -5.45 -36.91
C PRO A 582 -12.28 -6.48 -36.09
N ASN A 583 -12.12 -6.53 -34.76
CA ASN A 583 -12.85 -7.45 -33.91
C ASN A 583 -14.32 -7.07 -33.82
N ILE A 584 -15.18 -7.85 -34.47
CA ILE A 584 -16.65 -7.66 -34.43
C ILE A 584 -17.28 -8.17 -33.13
N ALA A 585 -16.56 -9.00 -32.36
CA ALA A 585 -17.08 -9.72 -31.20
C ALA A 585 -16.66 -9.05 -29.87
N THR A 586 -16.66 -7.72 -29.83
CA THR A 586 -16.26 -6.95 -28.64
C THR A 586 -17.26 -5.84 -28.30
N VAL A 587 -17.37 -5.52 -27.01
CA VAL A 587 -18.21 -4.42 -26.52
C VAL A 587 -17.76 -3.08 -27.10
N GLN A 588 -16.45 -2.91 -27.35
CA GLN A 588 -15.86 -1.68 -27.88
C GLN A 588 -16.48 -1.24 -29.23
N THR A 589 -16.91 -2.20 -30.07
CA THR A 589 -17.46 -1.94 -31.41
C THR A 589 -19.00 -1.91 -31.46
N SER A 590 -19.66 -1.88 -30.30
CA SER A 590 -21.12 -1.78 -30.19
C SER A 590 -21.66 -0.46 -30.76
N LYS A 591 -22.89 -0.49 -31.32
CA LYS A 591 -23.54 0.62 -32.07
C LYS A 591 -23.64 2.00 -31.37
N GLN A 592 -23.38 2.08 -30.06
CA GLN A 592 -23.48 3.32 -29.28
C GLN A 592 -22.17 3.72 -28.60
N MET A 593 -21.11 2.92 -28.76
CA MET A 593 -19.84 3.16 -28.09
C MET A 593 -19.14 4.38 -28.74
N ALA A 594 -18.48 4.17 -29.88
CA ALA A 594 -17.89 5.25 -30.68
C ALA A 594 -18.93 5.90 -31.62
N HIS A 595 -18.62 7.10 -32.12
CA HIS A 595 -19.50 7.78 -33.07
C HIS A 595 -19.41 7.17 -34.46
N ARG A 596 -18.23 6.67 -34.83
CA ARG A 596 -18.01 5.91 -36.06
C ARG A 596 -17.02 4.77 -35.82
N VAL A 597 -17.32 3.60 -36.37
CA VAL A 597 -16.48 2.39 -36.26
C VAL A 597 -16.11 1.91 -37.66
N TYR A 598 -14.82 1.59 -37.85
CA TYR A 598 -14.30 0.92 -39.03
C TYR A 598 -13.83 -0.48 -38.65
N PHE A 599 -14.44 -1.48 -39.28
CA PHE A 599 -14.05 -2.89 -39.16
C PHE A 599 -12.98 -3.22 -40.21
N VAL A 600 -11.81 -2.61 -40.05
CA VAL A 600 -10.63 -2.82 -40.92
C VAL A 600 -9.42 -3.21 -40.07
N PRO A 601 -8.44 -3.94 -40.62
CA PRO A 601 -7.21 -4.25 -39.90
C PRO A 601 -6.48 -3.00 -39.40
N VAL A 602 -5.86 -3.10 -38.22
CA VAL A 602 -5.02 -2.04 -37.65
C VAL A 602 -3.63 -2.11 -38.29
N THR A 603 -3.55 -1.72 -39.56
CA THR A 603 -2.29 -1.66 -40.33
C THR A 603 -2.07 -0.28 -40.92
N PRO A 604 -0.81 0.13 -41.20
CA PRO A 604 -0.51 1.46 -41.73
C PRO A 604 -1.30 1.79 -43.00
N GLN A 605 -1.53 0.82 -43.88
CA GLN A 605 -2.31 1.02 -45.10
C GLN A 605 -3.75 1.46 -44.79
N PHE A 606 -4.52 0.65 -44.06
CA PHE A 606 -5.94 0.95 -43.79
C PHE A 606 -6.12 2.14 -42.85
N VAL A 607 -5.24 2.29 -41.86
CA VAL A 607 -5.30 3.43 -40.94
C VAL A 607 -4.98 4.74 -41.69
N SER A 608 -4.08 4.74 -42.67
CA SER A 608 -3.84 5.91 -43.53
C SER A 608 -5.09 6.34 -44.31
N GLU A 609 -5.83 5.38 -44.87
CA GLU A 609 -7.09 5.66 -45.60
C GLU A 609 -8.16 6.25 -44.66
N VAL A 610 -8.25 5.74 -43.43
CA VAL A 610 -9.16 6.28 -42.41
C VAL A 610 -8.76 7.71 -42.02
N ILE A 611 -7.47 7.98 -41.78
CA ILE A 611 -6.97 9.33 -41.47
C ILE A 611 -7.28 10.31 -42.60
N GLU A 612 -7.03 9.90 -43.86
CA GLU A 612 -7.30 10.73 -45.03
C GLU A 612 -8.79 11.07 -45.17
N LYS A 613 -9.67 10.10 -44.89
CA LYS A 613 -11.13 10.28 -44.97
C LYS A 613 -11.69 11.10 -43.80
N GLU A 614 -11.21 10.86 -42.59
CA GLU A 614 -11.79 11.41 -41.36
C GLU A 614 -11.22 12.75 -40.96
N ARG A 615 -9.96 13.02 -41.34
CA ARG A 615 -9.18 14.17 -40.89
C ARG A 615 -9.24 14.35 -39.36
N PRO A 616 -8.87 13.33 -38.56
CA PRO A 616 -8.81 13.47 -37.11
C PRO A 616 -7.67 14.41 -36.73
N GLN A 617 -7.86 15.20 -35.67
CA GLN A 617 -6.80 16.10 -35.16
C GLN A 617 -5.78 15.34 -34.31
N GLY A 618 -6.14 14.16 -33.80
CA GLY A 618 -5.22 13.31 -33.10
C GLY A 618 -5.60 11.83 -33.12
N VAL A 619 -4.62 11.01 -32.79
CA VAL A 619 -4.70 9.55 -32.71
C VAL A 619 -4.30 9.06 -31.31
N LEU A 620 -5.06 8.12 -30.78
CA LEU A 620 -4.76 7.38 -29.55
C LEU A 620 -4.42 5.93 -29.91
N CYS A 621 -3.23 5.47 -29.49
CA CYS A 621 -2.73 4.11 -29.75
C CYS A 621 -2.42 3.30 -28.50
N SER A 622 -2.29 3.93 -27.33
CA SER A 622 -1.92 3.26 -26.07
C SER A 622 -2.95 2.25 -25.55
N PHE A 623 -4.17 2.25 -26.10
CA PHE A 623 -5.27 1.38 -25.68
C PHE A 623 -5.52 0.20 -26.63
N GLY A 624 -4.67 0.01 -27.64
CA GLY A 624 -4.82 -1.05 -28.65
C GLY A 624 -3.66 -2.06 -28.67
N GLY A 625 -2.88 -2.14 -27.58
CA GLY A 625 -1.72 -3.02 -27.47
C GLY A 625 -0.61 -2.76 -28.49
N GLN A 626 0.30 -3.72 -28.65
CA GLN A 626 1.45 -3.61 -29.56
C GLN A 626 1.02 -3.37 -31.01
N THR A 627 -0.11 -3.94 -31.43
CA THR A 627 -0.62 -3.81 -32.81
C THR A 627 -0.87 -2.34 -33.15
N ALA A 628 -1.56 -1.61 -32.27
CA ALA A 628 -1.80 -0.19 -32.44
C ALA A 628 -0.53 0.66 -32.32
N LEU A 629 0.36 0.34 -31.37
CA LEU A 629 1.63 1.04 -31.18
C LEU A 629 2.52 0.94 -32.44
N ASN A 630 2.77 -0.29 -32.92
CA ASN A 630 3.58 -0.53 -34.12
C ASN A 630 2.98 0.17 -35.35
N CYS A 631 1.66 0.16 -35.49
CA CYS A 631 0.98 0.85 -36.58
C CYS A 631 1.25 2.36 -36.55
N VAL A 632 1.14 3.02 -35.39
CA VAL A 632 1.39 4.47 -35.28
C VAL A 632 2.86 4.82 -35.48
N VAL A 633 3.80 4.00 -34.99
CA VAL A 633 5.24 4.20 -35.22
C VAL A 633 5.56 4.19 -36.73
N GLU A 634 4.96 3.26 -37.49
CA GLU A 634 5.17 3.20 -38.94
C GLU A 634 4.48 4.37 -39.68
N LEU A 635 3.30 4.80 -39.23
CA LEU A 635 2.62 5.99 -39.77
C LEU A 635 3.42 7.28 -39.51
N HIS A 636 4.13 7.34 -38.39
CA HIS A 636 5.06 8.44 -38.07
C HIS A 636 6.28 8.41 -39.01
N ARG A 637 6.95 7.25 -39.11
CA ARG A 637 8.15 7.07 -39.96
C ARG A 637 7.88 7.34 -41.44
N SER A 638 6.72 6.92 -41.95
CA SER A 638 6.29 7.18 -43.33
C SER A 638 5.81 8.63 -43.58
N GLY A 639 5.70 9.45 -42.53
CA GLY A 639 5.30 10.86 -42.62
C GLY A 639 3.80 11.09 -42.80
N VAL A 640 2.96 10.05 -42.70
CA VAL A 640 1.51 10.14 -42.87
C VAL A 640 0.87 11.03 -41.79
N LEU A 641 1.27 10.87 -40.54
CA LEU A 641 0.77 11.70 -39.43
C LEU A 641 1.02 13.19 -39.67
N LYS A 642 2.25 13.52 -40.10
CA LYS A 642 2.66 14.89 -40.44
C LYS A 642 1.91 15.43 -41.66
N LYS A 643 1.72 14.60 -42.70
CA LYS A 643 0.98 14.98 -43.92
C LYS A 643 -0.45 15.42 -43.61
N TYR A 644 -1.09 14.80 -42.62
CA TYR A 644 -2.49 15.04 -42.28
C TYR A 644 -2.72 15.84 -40.99
N ASP A 645 -1.67 16.38 -40.38
CA ASP A 645 -1.71 17.10 -39.09
C ASP A 645 -2.45 16.30 -37.98
N CYS A 646 -2.21 14.99 -37.95
CA CYS A 646 -2.80 14.08 -36.98
C CYS A 646 -1.78 13.82 -35.87
N GLN A 647 -2.00 14.40 -34.70
CA GLN A 647 -1.05 14.35 -33.58
C GLN A 647 -1.26 13.09 -32.73
N VAL A 648 -0.17 12.47 -32.27
CA VAL A 648 -0.27 11.40 -31.26
C VAL A 648 -0.66 12.03 -29.93
N LEU A 649 -1.77 11.58 -29.35
CA LEU A 649 -2.29 12.08 -28.08
C LEU A 649 -1.79 11.22 -26.91
N GLY A 650 -1.47 11.87 -25.78
CA GLY A 650 -0.90 11.20 -24.61
C GLY A 650 0.63 11.15 -24.67
N THR A 651 1.21 9.97 -24.49
CA THR A 651 2.66 9.77 -24.53
C THR A 651 3.23 10.16 -25.90
N PRO A 652 4.24 11.05 -25.97
CA PRO A 652 4.84 11.44 -27.24
C PRO A 652 5.40 10.24 -28.02
N ILE A 653 5.31 10.29 -29.35
CA ILE A 653 5.76 9.19 -30.21
C ILE A 653 7.24 8.83 -30.02
N GLU A 654 8.10 9.84 -29.81
CA GLU A 654 9.52 9.63 -29.56
C GLU A 654 9.76 8.89 -28.23
N THR A 655 8.92 9.14 -27.21
CA THR A 655 8.97 8.42 -25.94
C THR A 655 8.59 6.96 -26.14
N ILE A 656 7.49 6.69 -26.87
CA ILE A 656 7.07 5.32 -27.22
C ILE A 656 8.19 4.57 -27.93
N ILE A 657 8.82 5.19 -28.94
CA ILE A 657 9.94 4.56 -29.67
C ILE A 657 11.11 4.26 -28.72
N SER A 658 11.45 5.21 -27.84
CA SER A 658 12.57 5.05 -26.92
C SER A 658 12.35 4.01 -25.82
N THR A 659 11.11 3.68 -25.48
CA THR A 659 10.78 2.65 -24.47
C THR A 659 10.68 1.25 -25.06
N GLU A 660 10.30 1.14 -26.34
CA GLU A 660 10.19 -0.15 -27.05
C GLU A 660 11.55 -0.67 -27.55
N ASP A 661 12.49 0.23 -27.84
CA ASP A 661 13.86 -0.12 -28.22
C ASP A 661 14.76 -0.24 -26.98
N ARG A 662 15.31 -1.43 -26.75
CA ARG A 662 16.11 -1.72 -25.55
C ARG A 662 17.38 -0.89 -25.44
N GLU A 663 18.05 -0.61 -26.55
CA GLU A 663 19.30 0.17 -26.54
C GLU A 663 19.00 1.64 -26.23
N LEU A 664 17.95 2.19 -26.84
CA LEU A 664 17.48 3.54 -26.55
C LEU A 664 16.98 3.67 -25.11
N PHE A 665 16.25 2.66 -24.62
CA PHE A 665 15.74 2.62 -23.25
C PHE A 665 16.89 2.60 -22.23
N ALA A 666 17.87 1.72 -22.41
CA ALA A 666 19.06 1.66 -21.55
C ALA A 666 19.84 2.98 -21.56
N LYS A 667 19.97 3.62 -22.74
CA LYS A 667 20.60 4.94 -22.86
C LYS A 667 19.83 6.02 -22.10
N LYS A 668 18.49 6.01 -22.17
CA LYS A 668 17.61 6.96 -21.48
C LYS A 668 17.69 6.82 -19.96
N LEU A 669 17.72 5.59 -19.44
CA LEU A 669 17.91 5.35 -18.01
C LEU A 669 19.30 5.80 -17.52
N LYS A 670 20.34 5.57 -18.34
CA LYS A 670 21.68 6.06 -18.03
C LYS A 670 21.79 7.58 -17.95
N GLU A 671 20.99 8.34 -18.69
CA GLU A 671 20.95 9.82 -18.62
C GLU A 671 20.56 10.33 -17.22
N ILE A 672 19.79 9.54 -16.46
CA ILE A 672 19.36 9.86 -15.09
C ILE A 672 20.11 9.08 -14.00
N GLY A 673 21.15 8.32 -14.38
CA GLY A 673 21.96 7.53 -13.45
C GLY A 673 21.33 6.21 -13.01
N GLU A 674 20.26 5.75 -13.68
CA GLU A 674 19.63 4.46 -13.41
C GLU A 674 20.34 3.32 -14.17
N GLU A 675 20.35 2.14 -13.57
CA GLU A 675 21.02 0.96 -14.11
C GLU A 675 20.01 -0.04 -14.69
N VAL A 676 20.41 -0.73 -15.76
CA VAL A 676 19.68 -1.87 -16.33
C VAL A 676 20.55 -3.11 -16.26
N ALA A 677 19.91 -4.28 -16.20
CA ALA A 677 20.61 -5.55 -16.30
C ALA A 677 21.49 -5.56 -17.58
N PRO A 678 22.76 -5.99 -17.48
CA PRO A 678 23.62 -6.11 -18.64
C PRO A 678 22.97 -6.98 -19.71
N SER A 679 22.88 -6.46 -20.92
CA SER A 679 22.26 -7.14 -22.06
C SER A 679 22.97 -6.82 -23.36
N ALA A 680 22.88 -7.73 -24.33
CA ALA A 680 23.42 -7.53 -25.67
C ALA A 680 22.55 -8.23 -26.71
N ALA A 681 22.40 -7.59 -27.86
CA ALA A 681 21.75 -8.20 -29.01
C ALA A 681 22.75 -9.07 -29.80
N ALA A 682 22.27 -10.19 -30.35
CA ALA A 682 23.03 -11.07 -31.21
C ALA A 682 22.19 -11.51 -32.41
N THR A 683 22.83 -11.60 -33.57
CA THR A 683 22.19 -12.04 -34.83
C THR A 683 22.58 -13.45 -35.24
N ASN A 684 23.52 -14.05 -34.52
CA ASN A 684 23.95 -15.43 -34.71
C ASN A 684 24.46 -16.04 -33.39
N ALA A 685 24.68 -17.36 -33.39
CA ALA A 685 25.07 -18.10 -32.19
C ALA A 685 26.48 -17.73 -31.67
N GLU A 686 27.40 -17.29 -32.54
CA GLU A 686 28.75 -16.87 -32.11
C GLU A 686 28.71 -15.53 -31.39
N GLU A 687 27.95 -14.56 -31.93
CA GLU A 687 27.69 -13.29 -31.25
C GLU A 687 27.00 -13.50 -29.91
N ALA A 688 26.03 -14.42 -29.85
CA ALA A 688 25.35 -14.77 -28.61
C ALA A 688 26.31 -15.36 -27.57
N ALA A 689 27.20 -16.28 -27.98
CA ALA A 689 28.21 -16.88 -27.10
C ALA A 689 29.22 -15.84 -26.60
N ALA A 690 29.69 -14.94 -27.47
CA ALA A 690 30.60 -13.86 -27.09
C ALA A 690 29.94 -12.88 -26.11
N ALA A 691 28.68 -12.50 -26.37
CA ALA A 691 27.87 -11.68 -25.47
C ALA A 691 27.69 -12.34 -24.10
N ALA A 692 27.34 -13.62 -24.06
CA ALA A 692 27.18 -14.36 -22.81
C ALA A 692 28.48 -14.50 -22.02
N ALA A 693 29.62 -14.69 -22.70
CA ALA A 693 30.93 -14.72 -22.06
C ALA A 693 31.31 -13.36 -21.45
N ALA A 694 30.96 -12.25 -22.10
CA ALA A 694 31.18 -10.90 -21.58
C ALA A 694 30.28 -10.55 -20.39
N ILE A 695 29.00 -10.97 -20.43
CA ILE A 695 28.02 -10.76 -19.35
C ILE A 695 28.27 -11.70 -18.16
N GLY A 696 28.73 -12.92 -18.44
CA GLY A 696 28.92 -13.99 -17.47
C GLY A 696 27.64 -14.82 -17.27
N TYR A 697 27.80 -16.15 -17.24
CA TYR A 697 26.72 -17.10 -16.97
C TYR A 697 26.27 -17.06 -15.49
N PRO A 698 25.02 -17.49 -15.18
CA PRO A 698 23.96 -17.84 -16.13
C PRO A 698 23.37 -16.62 -16.86
N VAL A 699 22.88 -16.84 -18.08
CA VAL A 699 22.22 -15.83 -18.92
C VAL A 699 20.83 -16.29 -19.36
N LEU A 700 19.95 -15.33 -19.63
CA LEU A 700 18.66 -15.53 -20.26
C LEU A 700 18.76 -15.17 -21.75
N LEU A 701 18.45 -16.12 -22.63
CA LEU A 701 18.26 -15.85 -24.05
C LEU A 701 16.79 -15.51 -24.30
N ARG A 702 16.50 -14.41 -25.02
CA ARG A 702 15.16 -14.01 -25.44
C ARG A 702 15.10 -13.78 -26.95
N ALA A 703 14.12 -14.36 -27.63
CA ALA A 703 13.89 -14.05 -29.04
C ALA A 703 13.28 -12.63 -29.19
N ALA A 704 13.78 -11.84 -30.15
CA ALA A 704 13.20 -10.54 -30.48
C ALA A 704 11.79 -10.70 -31.10
N PHE A 705 10.91 -9.72 -30.86
CA PHE A 705 9.54 -9.66 -31.40
C PHE A 705 8.64 -10.88 -31.10
N ALA A 706 8.98 -11.69 -30.10
CA ALA A 706 8.19 -12.81 -29.64
C ALA A 706 7.44 -12.48 -28.34
N LEU A 707 6.14 -12.78 -28.29
CA LEU A 707 5.31 -12.63 -27.09
C LEU A 707 5.26 -13.95 -26.29
N GLY A 708 5.13 -13.87 -24.97
CA GLY A 708 4.92 -15.03 -24.10
C GLY A 708 6.13 -15.95 -23.92
N GLY A 709 7.35 -15.48 -24.18
CA GLY A 709 8.58 -16.25 -23.95
C GLY A 709 8.85 -17.35 -24.99
N LEU A 710 8.18 -17.32 -26.14
CA LEU A 710 8.43 -18.24 -27.24
C LEU A 710 9.87 -18.07 -27.76
N GLY A 711 10.67 -19.15 -27.70
CA GLY A 711 12.08 -19.11 -28.10
C GLY A 711 13.01 -18.50 -27.04
N SER A 712 12.55 -18.28 -25.81
CA SER A 712 13.36 -17.82 -24.68
C SER A 712 13.77 -18.97 -23.76
N GLY A 713 14.92 -18.88 -23.10
CA GLY A 713 15.37 -19.88 -22.13
C GLY A 713 16.66 -19.53 -21.40
N PHE A 714 16.91 -20.21 -20.28
CA PHE A 714 18.11 -20.02 -19.46
C PHE A 714 19.25 -20.88 -19.96
N ALA A 715 20.41 -20.26 -20.11
CA ALA A 715 21.67 -20.93 -20.36
C ALA A 715 22.56 -20.80 -19.13
N GLU A 716 22.92 -21.94 -18.53
CA GLU A 716 23.88 -22.04 -17.43
C GLU A 716 25.32 -22.05 -17.96
N ASP A 717 25.50 -22.36 -19.25
CA ASP A 717 26.78 -22.50 -19.94
C ASP A 717 26.65 -22.25 -21.46
N GLU A 718 27.76 -22.21 -22.17
CA GLU A 718 27.77 -21.98 -23.62
C GLU A 718 27.07 -23.09 -24.41
N ALA A 719 27.16 -24.34 -23.95
CA ALA A 719 26.54 -25.47 -24.63
C ALA A 719 25.00 -25.39 -24.61
N SER A 720 24.43 -25.03 -23.45
CA SER A 720 23.00 -24.76 -23.30
C SER A 720 22.56 -23.53 -24.11
N LEU A 721 23.37 -22.47 -24.13
CA LEU A 721 23.08 -21.27 -24.93
C LEU A 721 22.99 -21.57 -26.42
N ARG A 722 23.97 -22.30 -26.97
CA ARG A 722 24.01 -22.62 -28.40
C ARG A 722 22.83 -23.49 -28.84
N ARG A 723 22.34 -24.38 -27.96
CA ARG A 723 21.09 -25.13 -28.20
C ARG A 723 19.89 -24.21 -28.27
N LEU A 724 19.75 -23.29 -27.31
CA LEU A 724 18.66 -22.30 -27.30
C LEU A 724 18.70 -21.37 -28.51
N CYS A 725 19.89 -20.96 -28.96
CA CYS A 725 20.05 -20.15 -30.17
C CYS A 725 19.50 -20.85 -31.41
N ALA A 726 19.72 -22.17 -31.55
CA ALA A 726 19.23 -22.92 -32.71
C ALA A 726 17.70 -22.88 -32.81
N ASP A 727 17.02 -22.98 -31.68
CA ASP A 727 15.56 -22.91 -31.61
C ASP A 727 15.05 -21.46 -31.79
N ALA A 728 15.72 -20.48 -31.17
CA ALA A 728 15.32 -19.08 -31.22
C ALA A 728 15.48 -18.48 -32.64
N PHE A 729 16.59 -18.75 -33.31
CA PHE A 729 16.85 -18.25 -34.67
C PHE A 729 15.99 -18.94 -35.74
N ALA A 730 15.30 -20.05 -35.41
CA ALA A 730 14.29 -20.62 -36.31
C ALA A 730 13.06 -19.72 -36.47
N HIS A 731 12.84 -18.81 -35.52
CA HIS A 731 11.63 -17.99 -35.44
C HIS A 731 11.90 -16.48 -35.30
N SER A 732 13.15 -16.07 -35.07
CA SER A 732 13.57 -14.66 -34.98
C SER A 732 14.90 -14.41 -35.71
N SER A 733 15.07 -13.22 -36.28
CA SER A 733 16.35 -12.78 -36.87
C SER A 733 17.33 -12.20 -35.85
N GLN A 734 16.89 -12.03 -34.60
CA GLN A 734 17.68 -11.43 -33.53
C GLN A 734 17.30 -12.05 -32.17
N VAL A 735 18.29 -12.24 -31.30
CA VAL A 735 18.08 -12.63 -29.91
C VAL A 735 18.75 -11.62 -28.98
N PHE A 736 18.25 -11.54 -27.75
CA PHE A 736 18.85 -10.77 -26.66
C PHE A 736 19.42 -11.74 -25.63
N ILE A 737 20.65 -11.49 -25.22
CA ILE A 737 21.33 -12.19 -24.14
C ILE A 737 21.34 -11.25 -22.95
N ASP A 738 20.69 -11.65 -21.85
CA ASP A 738 20.54 -10.85 -20.65
C ASP A 738 21.19 -11.55 -19.46
N ARG A 739 21.75 -10.78 -18.53
CA ARG A 739 22.18 -11.31 -17.22
C ARG A 739 20.97 -11.94 -16.53
N SER A 740 21.11 -13.20 -16.09
CA SER A 740 20.04 -13.86 -15.34
C SER A 740 19.83 -13.16 -14.00
N LEU A 741 18.58 -12.81 -13.72
CA LEU A 741 18.12 -12.26 -12.44
C LEU A 741 17.23 -13.27 -11.69
N LYS A 742 17.41 -14.56 -12.01
CA LYS A 742 16.64 -15.66 -11.41
C LYS A 742 16.66 -15.61 -9.89
N GLY A 743 15.48 -15.68 -9.29
CA GLY A 743 15.30 -15.67 -7.84
C GLY A 743 15.14 -14.26 -7.24
N TRP A 744 15.25 -13.20 -8.04
CA TRP A 744 14.95 -11.84 -7.59
C TRP A 744 13.43 -11.65 -7.44
N LYS A 745 13.05 -10.73 -6.57
CA LYS A 745 11.67 -10.26 -6.48
C LYS A 745 11.33 -9.45 -7.73
N GLU A 746 10.19 -9.73 -8.33
CA GLU A 746 9.64 -8.92 -9.41
C GLU A 746 8.54 -8.03 -8.85
N VAL A 747 8.76 -6.72 -8.96
CA VAL A 747 7.85 -5.69 -8.46
C VAL A 747 7.51 -4.74 -9.60
N GLU A 748 6.23 -4.56 -9.83
CA GLU A 748 5.68 -3.76 -10.91
C GLU A 748 4.89 -2.57 -10.34
N TYR A 749 4.91 -1.45 -11.06
CA TYR A 749 4.18 -0.25 -10.68
C TYR A 749 3.36 0.27 -11.86
N GLU A 750 2.09 0.57 -11.60
CA GLU A 750 1.23 1.32 -12.51
C GLU A 750 1.36 2.80 -12.21
N VAL A 751 1.96 3.55 -13.13
CA VAL A 751 2.27 4.98 -12.96
C VAL A 751 1.42 5.82 -13.89
N VAL A 752 0.77 6.85 -13.32
CA VAL A 752 0.03 7.86 -14.09
C VAL A 752 0.76 9.19 -13.96
N ARG A 753 1.08 9.80 -15.10
CA ARG A 753 1.64 11.14 -15.18
C ARG A 753 0.81 12.03 -16.08
N ASP A 754 0.41 13.19 -15.58
CA ASP A 754 -0.37 14.16 -16.36
C ASP A 754 0.53 15.21 -17.06
N ALA A 755 -0.09 16.07 -17.86
CA ALA A 755 0.61 17.13 -18.59
C ALA A 755 1.16 18.26 -17.69
N LYS A 756 0.79 18.29 -16.40
CA LYS A 756 1.29 19.23 -15.39
C LYS A 756 2.44 18.66 -14.57
N ASP A 757 2.96 17.49 -14.96
CA ASP A 757 4.02 16.80 -14.21
C ASP A 757 3.56 16.36 -12.80
N ASN A 758 2.25 16.17 -12.61
CA ASN A 758 1.75 15.39 -11.47
C ASN A 758 1.97 13.92 -11.83
N CYS A 759 2.69 13.18 -10.98
CA CYS A 759 3.05 11.79 -11.21
C CYS A 759 2.70 10.98 -9.97
N VAL A 760 1.97 9.87 -10.14
CA VAL A 760 1.50 9.03 -9.03
C VAL A 760 1.62 7.55 -9.40
N ALA A 761 2.07 6.73 -8.44
CA ALA A 761 1.92 5.28 -8.52
C ALA A 761 0.52 4.89 -8.02
N ILE A 762 -0.31 4.33 -8.90
CA ILE A 762 -1.70 3.95 -8.60
C ILE A 762 -1.78 2.56 -8.00
N CYS A 763 -0.93 1.65 -8.47
CA CYS A 763 -0.88 0.26 -8.04
C CYS A 763 0.58 -0.19 -8.01
N ASN A 764 0.88 -1.06 -7.06
CA ASN A 764 2.10 -1.86 -7.07
C ASN A 764 1.71 -3.33 -6.96
N MET A 765 2.47 -4.20 -7.60
CA MET A 765 2.27 -5.64 -7.60
C MET A 765 3.60 -6.32 -7.30
N GLU A 766 3.58 -7.34 -6.44
CA GLU A 766 4.72 -8.23 -6.21
C GLU A 766 4.34 -9.60 -6.76
N ASN A 767 5.13 -10.12 -7.69
CA ASN A 767 4.91 -11.47 -8.21
C ASN A 767 5.32 -12.49 -7.14
N LEU A 768 4.44 -13.47 -6.91
CA LEU A 768 4.65 -14.54 -5.93
C LEU A 768 5.74 -15.51 -6.44
N ASP A 769 5.74 -15.75 -7.74
CA ASP A 769 6.84 -16.41 -8.43
C ASP A 769 7.99 -15.41 -8.58
N PRO A 770 9.23 -15.78 -8.21
CA PRO A 770 10.37 -14.90 -8.43
C PRO A 770 10.61 -14.73 -9.92
N LEU A 771 11.28 -13.63 -10.27
CA LEU A 771 11.69 -13.37 -11.65
C LEU A 771 12.41 -14.60 -12.19
N ASP A 772 12.04 -14.99 -13.41
CA ASP A 772 12.69 -16.08 -14.15
C ASP A 772 12.58 -17.49 -13.53
N GLY A 773 11.74 -17.67 -12.49
CA GLY A 773 11.50 -18.95 -11.84
C GLY A 773 10.03 -19.34 -11.84
N LYS A 774 9.68 -20.49 -12.43
CA LYS A 774 8.41 -21.15 -12.06
C LYS A 774 8.59 -21.63 -10.63
N VAL A 775 7.79 -21.16 -9.68
CA VAL A 775 7.46 -22.04 -8.55
C VAL A 775 6.80 -23.23 -9.25
N SER A 776 7.45 -24.39 -9.22
CA SER A 776 6.70 -25.61 -9.45
C SER A 776 5.63 -25.58 -8.37
N ALA A 777 4.43 -25.09 -8.71
CA ALA A 777 3.26 -25.29 -7.89
C ALA A 777 3.35 -26.74 -7.44
N CYS A 778 3.38 -26.97 -6.14
CA CYS A 778 3.27 -28.30 -5.58
C CYS A 778 1.98 -28.91 -6.14
N ARG A 779 2.06 -29.51 -7.32
CA ARG A 779 1.30 -30.69 -7.64
C ARG A 779 1.90 -31.70 -6.71
N ASP A 780 1.27 -31.84 -5.55
CA ASP A 780 1.45 -32.93 -4.61
C ASP A 780 1.72 -34.22 -5.40
N ARG A 781 3.00 -34.58 -5.53
CA ARG A 781 3.41 -35.96 -5.78
C ARG A 781 3.59 -36.72 -4.46
N ASP A 782 3.20 -36.10 -3.35
CA ASP A 782 3.31 -36.61 -1.99
C ASP A 782 1.93 -36.67 -1.31
N LYS A 783 0.91 -37.19 -2.01
CA LYS A 783 -0.35 -37.56 -1.36
C LYS A 783 -0.23 -38.74 -0.39
N ASP A 784 0.92 -39.41 -0.35
CA ASP A 784 1.16 -40.56 0.53
C ASP A 784 2.07 -40.26 1.75
N SER A 785 2.77 -39.12 1.80
CA SER A 785 3.73 -38.87 2.91
C SER A 785 3.14 -38.17 4.14
N TRP A 786 1.92 -37.64 4.05
CA TRP A 786 1.20 -37.02 5.18
C TRP A 786 0.34 -37.98 6.02
N ARG A 787 0.25 -39.27 5.64
CA ARG A 787 -0.50 -40.28 6.42
C ARG A 787 0.33 -41.08 7.43
N ASP A 788 1.65 -40.96 7.41
CA ASP A 788 2.54 -41.83 8.22
C ASP A 788 3.29 -41.12 9.36
N ARG A 789 3.06 -39.82 9.60
CA ARG A 789 3.72 -39.11 10.73
C ARG A 789 2.94 -39.09 12.05
N ASP A 790 1.80 -39.77 12.12
CA ASP A 790 0.92 -39.77 13.31
C ASP A 790 0.91 -41.13 14.05
N ARG A 791 1.97 -41.94 13.92
CA ARG A 791 2.06 -43.28 14.55
C ARG A 791 3.38 -43.61 15.26
N SER A 792 4.21 -42.64 15.61
CA SER A 792 5.44 -42.94 16.37
C SER A 792 5.80 -41.92 17.46
N ALA A 793 4.80 -41.48 18.22
CA ALA A 793 5.00 -40.82 19.51
C ALA A 793 4.17 -41.54 20.58
N ASP A 794 4.48 -42.83 20.77
CA ASP A 794 4.12 -43.56 21.99
C ASP A 794 5.24 -44.60 22.24
N ARG A 795 6.33 -44.11 22.85
CA ARG A 795 7.37 -44.87 23.57
C ARG A 795 8.32 -43.94 24.32
#